data_AF-A0A0F9FB11-F1
#
_entry.id   AF-A0A0F9FB11-F1
#
_cell.length_a   1.000
_cell.length_b   1.000
_cell.length_c   1.000
_cell.angle_alpha   90.00
_cell.angle_beta   90.00
_cell.angle_gamma   90.00
#
_symmetry.space_group_name_H-M   'P 1'
#
loop_
_entity.id
_entity.type
_entity.pdbx_description
1 polymer ?
#
loop_
_entity_poly.entity_id
_entity_poly.type
_entity_poly.pdbx_seq_one_letter_code
_entity_poly.pdbx_strand_id
1 'polypeptide(L)'
;QLGIGPEIWPRYAKRPETRREHLVELQAWLNLSSLSSDDYRRFIYSIVDLAQQTDRGIVLAEALVKLLRQQRIILPPLDVIERMCSEALTRGTRLVYETLTALLTNQHRRAFEQLLAIRKDMSSSALVWLRQSPGPPRPKHILFHLQRLQTVRELNLPVGLEHTIHQNRLLKLAREGGQMTAQHLRDLESSRRYATLVAIILDTRATLIDEIIDLHDRFMGSLFSKAKRTHAERFQRSGKEINNKVRLYSRVGRALLDAKQTGSDPYAAIEAIMPWEVFSASITEAEKLAQSEDFDYLALIGSGFNSLRRYTPTLLDALDMKAAPAARELHAGIELLKNMNQHQSRKVPDDAPTGFIRKRWESLVYTPDGIDRRFYELCVLSELKNALRSGDIWVQDSRQFKDFEDYLLPPTRFEGQRIHRKLGLAVETNCDDYLDSRLATLEQELATVECLAFADQLPDAGISPSGRLRITPLDNAVPDAAEALMQQAYSRLPHLKITELLLEVDNWTGFTQHFTHLKSGATAGDRQLLLTTILADAINLGLSRMAESCPGTTYTKLTWLQAWHIRDETYSAGLGSLVNAHSRQPFATYWGDGTTSSSDGQNFKAGGRGQFAGHVNLKYGQEPGVQFYTHISDQYAPFHSKVINATVRDATHVLDGLLYHESDLRIEEHYTDTAGFTDHVFALMHLLGYRFAPSIRDLADRRLYIQG
;
A
#
# COMPACT_ATOMS: atom_id res chain seq x y z
N GLN A 1 -6.01 43.88 41.96
CA GLN A 1 -6.57 44.89 41.03
C GLN A 1 -7.89 45.48 41.50
N LEU A 2 -8.82 44.74 42.11
CA LEU A 2 -10.07 45.32 42.62
C LEU A 2 -10.06 45.67 44.13
N GLY A 3 -9.00 45.33 44.88
CA GLY A 3 -8.93 45.58 46.32
C GLY A 3 -9.87 44.71 47.16
N ILE A 4 -10.39 43.62 46.59
CA ILE A 4 -11.33 42.69 47.23
C ILE A 4 -10.58 41.42 47.62
N GLY A 5 -10.82 40.91 48.83
CA GLY A 5 -10.22 39.65 49.31
C GLY A 5 -10.78 38.41 48.56
N PRO A 6 -9.93 37.42 48.24
CA PRO A 6 -10.31 36.23 47.46
C PRO A 6 -11.43 35.40 48.11
N GLU A 7 -11.60 35.48 49.43
CA GLU A 7 -12.67 34.84 50.21
C GLU A 7 -14.08 35.35 49.88
N ILE A 8 -14.20 36.48 49.18
CA ILE A 8 -15.49 37.05 48.74
C ILE A 8 -15.91 36.47 47.38
N TRP A 9 -14.96 35.92 46.61
CA TRP A 9 -15.22 35.35 45.28
C TRP A 9 -16.38 34.33 45.25
N PRO A 10 -16.52 33.40 46.21
CA PRO A 10 -17.64 32.46 46.25
C PRO A 10 -19.02 33.14 46.43
N ARG A 11 -19.08 34.42 46.82
CA ARG A 11 -20.32 35.20 47.01
C ARG A 11 -20.75 35.96 45.75
N TYR A 12 -19.84 36.17 44.79
CA TYR A 12 -20.02 37.02 43.59
C TYR A 12 -21.17 36.57 42.66
N ALA A 13 -21.58 35.29 42.71
CA ALA A 13 -22.65 34.74 41.88
C ALA A 13 -23.81 34.14 42.68
N LYS A 14 -23.99 34.50 43.96
CA LYS A 14 -25.14 34.03 44.76
C LYS A 14 -26.48 34.54 44.22
N ARG A 15 -26.49 35.74 43.63
CA ARG A 15 -27.65 36.31 42.93
C ARG A 15 -27.54 35.99 41.43
N PRO A 16 -28.46 35.21 40.84
CA PRO A 16 -28.43 34.86 39.42
C PRO A 16 -28.42 36.07 38.47
N GLU A 17 -29.07 37.17 38.86
CA GLU A 17 -29.14 38.40 38.05
C GLU A 17 -27.78 39.08 37.91
N THR A 18 -26.97 39.16 38.97
CA THR A 18 -25.63 39.78 38.93
C THR A 18 -24.72 39.06 37.92
N ARG A 19 -24.81 37.73 37.84
CA ARG A 19 -24.08 36.96 36.82
C ARG A 19 -24.56 37.28 35.41
N ARG A 20 -25.87 37.47 35.20
CA ARG A 20 -26.44 37.79 33.88
C ARG A 20 -26.11 39.21 33.44
N GLU A 21 -26.23 40.18 34.33
CA GLU A 21 -25.90 41.59 34.09
C GLU A 21 -24.43 41.75 33.69
N HIS A 22 -23.50 41.19 34.48
CA HIS A 22 -22.07 41.25 34.15
C HIS A 22 -21.71 40.46 32.89
N LEU A 23 -22.43 39.39 32.57
CA LEU A 23 -22.23 38.65 31.32
C LEU A 23 -22.64 39.48 30.10
N VAL A 24 -23.70 40.28 30.20
CA VAL A 24 -24.10 41.25 29.15
C VAL A 24 -23.07 42.38 29.03
N GLU A 25 -22.55 42.90 30.13
CA GLU A 25 -21.49 43.92 30.11
C GLU A 25 -20.20 43.38 29.48
N LEU A 26 -19.79 42.16 29.83
CA LEU A 26 -18.62 41.49 29.23
C LEU A 26 -18.82 41.20 27.74
N GLN A 27 -20.04 40.82 27.33
CA GLN A 27 -20.39 40.64 25.92
C GLN A 27 -20.21 41.94 25.13
N ALA A 28 -20.73 43.06 25.65
CA ALA A 28 -20.57 44.37 25.02
C ALA A 28 -19.09 44.79 24.98
N TRP A 29 -18.36 44.62 26.08
CA TRP A 29 -16.95 45.02 26.18
C TRP A 29 -16.01 44.20 25.27
N LEU A 30 -16.19 42.87 25.23
CA LEU A 30 -15.39 41.96 24.38
C LEU A 30 -15.88 41.93 22.93
N ASN A 31 -16.97 42.62 22.60
CA ASN A 31 -17.66 42.54 21.31
C ASN A 31 -17.99 41.08 20.94
N LEU A 32 -18.58 40.37 21.90
CA LEU A 32 -19.04 38.98 21.78
C LEU A 32 -20.56 38.91 21.75
N SER A 33 -21.12 38.03 20.94
CA SER A 33 -22.56 37.75 20.89
C SER A 33 -22.90 36.32 21.33
N SER A 34 -24.10 36.13 21.89
CA SER A 34 -24.65 34.81 22.16
C SER A 34 -25.14 34.15 20.88
N LEU A 35 -25.09 32.82 20.80
CA LEU A 35 -25.65 32.07 19.68
C LEU A 35 -27.18 32.25 19.61
N SER A 36 -27.69 32.83 18.52
CA SER A 36 -29.13 32.95 18.26
C SER A 36 -29.70 31.76 17.49
N SER A 37 -31.03 31.68 17.38
CA SER A 37 -31.71 30.67 16.55
C SER A 37 -31.42 30.80 15.06
N ASP A 38 -31.20 32.02 14.57
CA ASP A 38 -30.84 32.27 13.16
C ASP A 38 -29.37 31.89 12.90
N ASP A 39 -28.49 32.20 13.86
CA ASP A 39 -27.11 31.72 13.85
C ASP A 39 -27.05 30.20 13.83
N TYR A 40 -27.85 29.53 14.67
CA TYR A 40 -27.91 28.07 14.73
C TYR A 40 -28.14 27.46 13.33
N ARG A 41 -29.16 27.94 12.60
CA ARG A 41 -29.45 27.45 11.24
C ARG A 41 -28.32 27.81 10.27
N ARG A 42 -27.85 29.06 10.30
CA ARG A 42 -26.81 29.56 9.39
C ARG A 42 -25.51 28.77 9.53
N PHE A 43 -25.08 28.48 10.76
CA PHE A 43 -23.87 27.70 11.00
C PHE A 43 -24.02 26.25 10.56
N ILE A 44 -25.18 25.63 10.80
CA ILE A 44 -25.46 24.29 10.27
C ILE A 44 -25.29 24.28 8.75
N TYR A 45 -25.93 25.21 8.03
CA TYR A 45 -25.77 25.30 6.57
C TYR A 45 -24.30 25.50 6.15
N SER A 46 -23.53 26.32 6.88
CA SER A 46 -22.12 26.55 6.56
C SER A 46 -21.22 25.32 6.73
N ILE A 47 -21.61 24.36 7.59
CA ILE A 47 -20.85 23.12 7.83
C ILE A 47 -21.44 21.90 7.11
N VAL A 48 -22.59 22.04 6.43
CA VAL A 48 -23.19 20.95 5.63
C VAL A 48 -22.29 20.56 4.46
N ASP A 49 -21.62 21.52 3.81
CA ASP A 49 -20.68 21.21 2.73
C ASP A 49 -19.50 20.37 3.22
N LEU A 50 -19.02 20.65 4.44
CA LEU A 50 -18.01 19.82 5.09
C LEU A 50 -18.58 18.44 5.46
N ALA A 51 -19.84 18.38 5.93
CA ALA A 51 -20.54 17.13 6.23
C ALA A 51 -20.80 16.23 5.00
N GLN A 52 -20.79 16.81 3.80
CA GLN A 52 -20.80 16.05 2.54
C GLN A 52 -19.43 15.44 2.20
N GLN A 53 -18.36 15.86 2.86
CA GLN A 53 -16.99 15.40 2.62
C GLN A 53 -16.50 14.43 3.70
N THR A 54 -16.95 14.63 4.94
CA THR A 54 -16.57 13.83 6.11
C THR A 54 -17.77 13.53 7.01
N ASP A 55 -17.71 12.41 7.73
CA ASP A 55 -18.62 12.09 8.82
C ASP A 55 -17.98 12.08 10.20
N ARG A 56 -16.72 12.50 10.28
CA ARG A 56 -16.03 12.68 11.55
C ARG A 56 -16.62 13.88 12.27
N GLY A 57 -17.44 13.63 13.29
CA GLY A 57 -18.08 14.68 14.08
C GLY A 57 -17.10 15.69 14.68
N ILE A 58 -15.90 15.24 15.07
CA ILE A 58 -14.85 16.11 15.60
C ILE A 58 -14.37 17.15 14.58
N VAL A 59 -14.25 16.77 13.30
CA VAL A 59 -13.83 17.69 12.23
C VAL A 59 -14.87 18.79 12.03
N LEU A 60 -16.16 18.44 12.10
CA LEU A 60 -17.24 19.42 12.06
C LEU A 60 -17.25 20.30 13.31
N ALA A 61 -16.99 19.73 14.48
CA ALA A 61 -16.95 20.47 15.74
C ALA A 61 -15.81 21.49 15.75
N GLU A 62 -14.60 21.11 15.29
CA GLU A 62 -13.46 22.02 15.16
C GLU A 62 -13.74 23.15 14.16
N ALA A 63 -14.31 22.81 12.99
CA ALA A 63 -14.70 23.80 11.99
C ALA A 63 -15.77 24.76 12.54
N LEU A 64 -16.77 24.24 13.24
CA LEU A 64 -17.83 25.03 13.87
C LEU A 64 -17.27 25.94 14.96
N VAL A 65 -16.43 25.43 15.86
CA VAL A 65 -15.74 26.21 16.90
C VAL A 65 -14.91 27.34 16.27
N LYS A 66 -14.20 27.05 15.18
CA LYS A 66 -13.42 28.05 14.44
C LYS A 66 -14.32 29.14 13.84
N LEU A 67 -15.43 28.76 13.21
CA LEU A 67 -16.39 29.70 12.63
C LEU A 67 -17.05 30.59 13.70
N LEU A 68 -17.46 30.00 14.83
CA LEU A 68 -18.01 30.74 15.96
C LEU A 68 -17.00 31.75 16.51
N ARG A 69 -15.74 31.34 16.71
CA ARG A 69 -14.66 32.23 17.16
C ARG A 69 -14.39 33.36 16.16
N GLN A 70 -14.34 33.07 14.86
CA GLN A 70 -14.13 34.07 13.81
C GLN A 70 -15.24 35.13 13.79
N GLN A 71 -16.48 34.73 14.07
CA GLN A 71 -17.62 35.64 14.13
C GLN A 71 -17.87 36.21 15.53
N ARG A 72 -16.95 35.99 16.48
CA ARG A 72 -17.02 36.48 17.87
C ARG A 72 -18.28 36.02 18.62
N ILE A 73 -18.71 34.79 18.34
CA ILE A 73 -19.85 34.17 19.02
C ILE A 73 -19.34 33.31 20.17
N ILE A 74 -19.99 33.44 21.34
CA ILE A 74 -19.69 32.64 22.53
C ILE A 74 -19.99 31.18 22.21
N LEU A 75 -19.02 30.30 22.51
CA LEU A 75 -19.20 28.86 22.32
C LEU A 75 -20.38 28.38 23.16
N PRO A 76 -21.37 27.73 22.54
CA PRO A 76 -22.48 27.16 23.29
C PRO A 76 -22.00 25.93 24.08
N PRO A 77 -22.81 25.42 25.02
CA PRO A 77 -22.57 24.15 25.68
C PRO A 77 -22.28 23.01 24.69
N LEU A 78 -21.49 22.03 25.13
CA LEU A 78 -21.00 20.93 24.27
C LEU A 78 -22.16 20.16 23.61
N ASP A 79 -23.26 19.92 24.33
CA ASP A 79 -24.44 19.22 23.81
C ASP A 79 -25.12 19.97 22.65
N VAL A 80 -25.01 21.30 22.62
CA VAL A 80 -25.50 22.12 21.50
C VAL A 80 -24.59 21.98 20.29
N ILE A 81 -23.26 21.98 20.49
CA ILE A 81 -22.28 21.74 19.43
C ILE A 81 -22.51 20.34 18.82
N GLU A 82 -22.63 19.32 19.66
CA GLU A 82 -22.90 17.94 19.25
C GLU A 82 -24.19 17.83 18.42
N ARG A 83 -25.26 18.53 18.84
CA ARG A 83 -26.54 18.55 18.13
C ARG A 83 -26.43 19.23 16.77
N MET A 84 -25.76 20.38 16.68
CA MET A 84 -25.53 21.09 15.42
C MET A 84 -24.71 20.23 14.45
N CYS A 85 -23.63 19.61 14.93
CA CYS A 85 -22.82 18.69 14.13
C CYS A 85 -23.63 17.47 13.68
N SER A 86 -24.42 16.85 14.56
CA SER A 86 -25.27 15.70 14.23
C SER A 86 -26.34 16.04 13.18
N GLU A 87 -26.94 17.22 13.29
CA GLU A 87 -27.91 17.71 12.30
C GLU A 87 -27.25 17.97 10.94
N ALA A 88 -26.08 18.62 10.93
CA ALA A 88 -25.30 18.83 9.72
C ALA A 88 -24.87 17.49 9.06
N LEU A 89 -24.41 16.52 9.85
CA LEU A 89 -24.08 15.17 9.39
C LEU A 89 -25.28 14.44 8.76
N THR A 90 -26.44 14.55 9.39
CA THR A 90 -27.68 13.95 8.89
C THR A 90 -28.06 14.57 7.54
N ARG A 91 -28.01 15.91 7.44
CA ARG A 91 -28.28 16.64 6.19
C ARG A 91 -27.27 16.32 5.10
N GLY A 92 -25.97 16.37 5.40
CA GLY A 92 -24.90 16.04 4.47
C GLY A 92 -24.98 14.60 3.96
N THR A 93 -25.31 13.65 4.85
CA THR A 93 -25.50 12.24 4.47
C THR A 93 -26.70 12.07 3.53
N ARG A 94 -27.81 12.75 3.79
CA ARG A 94 -28.98 12.73 2.91
C ARG A 94 -28.66 13.30 1.53
N LEU A 95 -27.97 14.43 1.46
CA LEU A 95 -27.53 15.03 0.19
C LEU A 95 -26.62 14.08 -0.60
N VAL A 96 -25.69 13.39 0.07
CA VAL A 96 -24.83 12.38 -0.58
C VAL A 96 -25.68 11.27 -1.22
N TYR A 97 -26.72 10.78 -0.54
CA TYR A 97 -27.60 9.75 -1.11
C TYR A 97 -28.43 10.27 -2.28
N GLU A 98 -28.98 11.49 -2.15
CA GLU A 98 -29.76 12.13 -3.22
C GLU A 98 -28.89 12.35 -4.47
N THR A 99 -27.68 12.87 -4.31
CA THR A 99 -26.73 13.11 -5.42
C THR A 99 -26.38 11.81 -6.16
N LEU A 100 -26.05 10.73 -5.44
CA LEU A 100 -25.72 9.44 -6.07
C LEU A 100 -26.90 8.78 -6.77
N THR A 101 -28.13 9.08 -6.35
CA THR A 101 -29.33 8.40 -6.85
C THR A 101 -30.14 9.23 -7.85
N ALA A 102 -29.84 10.53 -7.98
CA ALA A 102 -30.57 11.46 -8.85
C ALA A 102 -30.60 11.04 -10.32
N LEU A 103 -29.48 10.53 -10.84
CA LEU A 103 -29.34 10.11 -12.24
C LEU A 103 -29.77 8.66 -12.50
N LEU A 104 -30.25 7.93 -11.48
CA LEU A 104 -30.63 6.53 -11.63
C LEU A 104 -32.02 6.37 -12.23
N THR A 105 -32.08 5.66 -13.36
CA THR A 105 -33.34 5.26 -13.99
C THR A 105 -34.02 4.11 -13.23
N ASN A 106 -35.31 3.87 -13.52
CA ASN A 106 -36.02 2.69 -13.01
C ASN A 106 -35.38 1.37 -13.47
N GLN A 107 -34.72 1.35 -14.62
CA GLN A 107 -33.96 0.19 -15.09
C GLN A 107 -32.76 -0.09 -14.18
N HIS A 108 -31.98 0.93 -13.81
CA HIS A 108 -30.86 0.77 -12.88
C HIS A 108 -31.34 0.23 -11.53
N ARG A 109 -32.44 0.80 -10.99
CA ARG A 109 -33.04 0.34 -9.73
C ARG A 109 -33.44 -1.14 -9.79
N ARG A 110 -34.08 -1.59 -10.88
CA ARG A 110 -34.44 -3.00 -11.07
C ARG A 110 -33.22 -3.90 -11.18
N ALA A 111 -32.18 -3.48 -11.90
CA ALA A 111 -30.92 -4.22 -12.00
C ALA A 111 -30.27 -4.40 -10.62
N PHE A 112 -30.25 -3.35 -9.80
CA PHE A 112 -29.78 -3.42 -8.41
C PHE A 112 -30.58 -4.42 -7.56
N GLU A 113 -31.92 -4.45 -7.66
CA GLU A 113 -32.72 -5.45 -6.94
C GLU A 113 -32.39 -6.89 -7.41
N GLN A 114 -32.15 -7.09 -8.70
CA GLN A 114 -31.71 -8.39 -9.24
C GLN A 114 -30.35 -8.81 -8.70
N LEU A 115 -29.43 -7.87 -8.46
CA LEU A 115 -28.14 -8.17 -7.84
C LEU A 115 -28.27 -8.70 -6.40
N LEU A 116 -29.33 -8.29 -5.68
CA LEU A 116 -29.65 -8.73 -4.32
C LEU A 116 -30.44 -10.04 -4.26
N ALA A 117 -30.97 -10.51 -5.40
CA ALA A 117 -31.66 -11.78 -5.50
C ALA A 117 -30.66 -12.95 -5.54
N ILE A 118 -31.07 -14.10 -4.99
CA ILE A 118 -30.30 -15.34 -5.09
C ILE A 118 -30.32 -15.79 -6.56
N ARG A 119 -29.14 -16.13 -7.09
CA ARG A 119 -29.04 -16.64 -8.46
C ARG A 119 -29.63 -18.04 -8.57
N LYS A 120 -30.26 -18.36 -9.71
CA LYS A 120 -30.85 -19.70 -9.92
C LYS A 120 -29.81 -20.81 -10.02
N ASP A 121 -28.58 -20.48 -10.39
CA ASP A 121 -27.46 -21.40 -10.61
C ASP A 121 -26.43 -21.39 -9.48
N MET A 122 -26.60 -20.57 -8.44
CA MET A 122 -25.69 -20.50 -7.30
C MET A 122 -26.45 -20.34 -5.97
N SER A 123 -25.87 -20.82 -4.86
CA SER A 123 -26.42 -20.61 -3.52
C SER A 123 -26.23 -19.19 -2.95
N SER A 124 -25.84 -18.21 -3.79
CA SER A 124 -25.52 -16.84 -3.37
C SER A 124 -26.09 -15.80 -4.33
N SER A 125 -26.18 -14.54 -3.89
CA SER A 125 -26.66 -13.44 -4.75
C SER A 125 -25.61 -13.04 -5.79
N ALA A 126 -26.05 -12.41 -6.87
CA ALA A 126 -25.13 -11.94 -7.91
C ALA A 126 -24.13 -10.90 -7.35
N LEU A 127 -24.54 -10.08 -6.38
CA LEU A 127 -23.64 -9.17 -5.66
C LEU A 127 -22.50 -9.91 -4.93
N VAL A 128 -22.80 -11.04 -4.27
CA VAL A 128 -21.77 -11.86 -3.61
C VAL A 128 -20.84 -12.48 -4.64
N TRP A 129 -21.38 -12.95 -5.76
CA TRP A 129 -20.57 -13.51 -6.85
C TRP A 129 -19.61 -12.49 -7.46
N LEU A 130 -20.03 -11.24 -7.67
CA LEU A 130 -19.19 -10.16 -8.19
C LEU A 130 -17.96 -9.86 -7.32
N ARG A 131 -18.07 -10.08 -6.00
CA ARG A 131 -17.08 -9.72 -4.99
C ARG A 131 -16.24 -10.90 -4.47
N GLN A 132 -16.37 -12.07 -5.09
CA GLN A 132 -15.61 -13.25 -4.71
C GLN A 132 -14.13 -13.08 -5.07
N SER A 133 -13.24 -13.55 -4.18
CA SER A 133 -11.79 -13.51 -4.38
C SER A 133 -11.32 -14.07 -5.72
N PRO A 134 -10.20 -13.57 -6.26
CA PRO A 134 -9.84 -13.88 -7.61
C PRO A 134 -9.37 -15.29 -7.94
N GLY A 135 -8.94 -16.05 -6.93
CA GLY A 135 -8.35 -17.37 -7.14
C GLY A 135 -6.95 -17.30 -7.77
N PRO A 136 -6.39 -18.44 -8.21
CA PRO A 136 -5.02 -18.49 -8.70
C PRO A 136 -4.87 -17.88 -10.11
N PRO A 137 -3.69 -17.31 -10.45
CA PRO A 137 -3.39 -16.70 -11.74
C PRO A 137 -3.35 -17.75 -12.85
N ARG A 138 -4.53 -18.11 -13.37
CA ARG A 138 -4.73 -19.07 -14.44
C ARG A 138 -5.74 -18.50 -15.45
N PRO A 139 -5.65 -18.85 -16.74
CA PRO A 139 -6.53 -18.32 -17.77
C PRO A 139 -8.03 -18.41 -17.43
N LYS A 140 -8.47 -19.53 -16.83
CA LYS A 140 -9.85 -19.74 -16.41
C LYS A 140 -10.33 -18.70 -15.40
N HIS A 141 -9.51 -18.35 -14.41
CA HIS A 141 -9.91 -17.38 -13.38
C HIS A 141 -9.90 -15.96 -13.94
N ILE A 142 -8.90 -15.60 -14.75
CA ILE A 142 -8.86 -14.29 -15.42
C ILE A 142 -10.12 -14.07 -16.28
N LEU A 143 -10.50 -15.07 -17.09
CA LEU A 143 -11.74 -15.01 -17.89
C LEU A 143 -12.99 -14.85 -17.03
N PHE A 144 -13.04 -15.49 -15.86
CA PHE A 144 -14.16 -15.37 -14.93
C PHE A 144 -14.27 -13.96 -14.33
N HIS A 145 -13.15 -13.29 -14.05
CA HIS A 145 -13.16 -11.88 -13.64
C HIS A 145 -13.53 -10.93 -14.74
N LEU A 146 -13.03 -11.17 -15.96
CA LEU A 146 -13.44 -10.41 -17.13
C LEU A 146 -14.96 -10.51 -17.33
N GLN A 147 -15.55 -11.69 -17.10
CA GLN A 147 -17.01 -11.86 -17.12
C GLN A 147 -17.72 -11.03 -16.03
N ARG A 148 -17.18 -10.97 -14.81
CA ARG A 148 -17.74 -10.14 -13.74
C ARG A 148 -17.66 -8.65 -14.06
N LEU A 149 -16.51 -8.20 -14.57
CA LEU A 149 -16.32 -6.82 -15.01
C LEU A 149 -17.33 -6.47 -16.10
N GLN A 150 -17.55 -7.38 -17.05
CA GLN A 150 -18.56 -7.22 -18.08
C GLN A 150 -19.99 -7.12 -17.49
N THR A 151 -20.36 -7.97 -16.53
CA THR A 151 -21.66 -7.87 -15.84
C THR A 151 -21.83 -6.52 -15.13
N VAL A 152 -20.77 -5.98 -14.53
CA VAL A 152 -20.81 -4.64 -13.92
C VAL A 152 -21.01 -3.55 -14.97
N ARG A 153 -20.35 -3.65 -16.13
CA ARG A 153 -20.51 -2.69 -17.24
C ARG A 153 -21.90 -2.72 -17.85
N GLU A 154 -22.52 -3.89 -17.94
CA GLU A 154 -23.89 -4.06 -18.45
C GLU A 154 -24.95 -3.35 -17.61
N LEU A 155 -24.63 -2.99 -16.35
CA LEU A 155 -25.49 -2.12 -15.54
C LEU A 155 -25.62 -0.71 -16.14
N ASN A 156 -24.67 -0.30 -16.99
CA ASN A 156 -24.65 0.98 -17.71
C ASN A 156 -24.93 2.18 -16.80
N LEU A 157 -24.23 2.23 -15.65
CA LEU A 157 -24.37 3.35 -14.73
C LEU A 157 -23.96 4.67 -15.40
N PRO A 158 -24.62 5.80 -15.04
CA PRO A 158 -24.25 7.11 -15.56
C PRO A 158 -22.75 7.41 -15.37
N VAL A 159 -22.10 7.90 -16.42
CA VAL A 159 -20.67 8.24 -16.42
C VAL A 159 -20.39 9.37 -15.44
N GLY A 160 -19.31 9.25 -14.65
CA GLY A 160 -18.85 10.28 -13.74
C GLY A 160 -19.55 10.34 -12.38
N LEU A 161 -20.38 9.35 -12.04
CA LEU A 161 -21.03 9.27 -10.72
C LEU A 161 -20.03 9.30 -9.55
N GLU A 162 -18.87 8.68 -9.72
CA GLU A 162 -17.75 8.66 -8.78
C GLU A 162 -17.20 10.05 -8.44
N HIS A 163 -17.41 11.05 -9.30
CA HIS A 163 -16.96 12.44 -9.09
C HIS A 163 -18.06 13.35 -8.56
N THR A 164 -19.30 12.87 -8.45
CA THR A 164 -20.44 13.68 -7.96
C THR A 164 -20.43 13.91 -6.46
N ILE A 165 -19.69 13.08 -5.70
CA ILE A 165 -19.53 13.19 -4.26
C ILE A 165 -18.06 13.06 -3.86
N HIS A 166 -17.74 13.42 -2.63
CA HIS A 166 -16.38 13.28 -2.10
C HIS A 166 -15.96 11.80 -2.03
N GLN A 167 -14.74 11.48 -2.50
CA GLN A 167 -14.24 10.10 -2.61
C GLN A 167 -14.27 9.34 -1.27
N ASN A 168 -13.93 9.99 -0.16
CA ASN A 168 -13.96 9.35 1.17
C ASN A 168 -15.36 8.85 1.54
N ARG A 169 -16.42 9.56 1.13
CA ARG A 169 -17.80 9.15 1.38
C ARG A 169 -18.20 7.97 0.51
N LEU A 170 -17.78 7.98 -0.76
CA LEU A 170 -18.00 6.87 -1.68
C LEU A 170 -17.35 5.58 -1.14
N LEU A 171 -16.07 5.64 -0.79
CA LEU A 171 -15.31 4.50 -0.26
C LEU A 171 -15.91 3.99 1.05
N LYS A 172 -16.34 4.89 1.94
CA LYS A 172 -17.00 4.49 3.18
C LYS A 172 -18.31 3.76 2.90
N LEU A 173 -19.16 4.28 2.02
CA LEU A 173 -20.43 3.63 1.67
C LEU A 173 -20.20 2.26 1.03
N ALA A 174 -19.20 2.15 0.16
CA ALA A 174 -18.82 0.88 -0.45
C ALA A 174 -18.35 -0.13 0.61
N ARG A 175 -17.52 0.30 1.57
CA ARG A 175 -17.04 -0.54 2.67
C ARG A 175 -18.16 -0.97 3.60
N GLU A 176 -18.99 -0.03 4.05
CA GLU A 176 -20.16 -0.30 4.89
C GLU A 176 -21.08 -1.32 4.22
N GLY A 177 -21.45 -1.04 2.96
CA GLY A 177 -22.28 -1.90 2.15
C GLY A 177 -21.66 -3.26 1.85
N GLY A 178 -20.34 -3.32 1.69
CA GLY A 178 -19.58 -4.53 1.43
C GLY A 178 -19.64 -5.55 2.56
N GLN A 179 -19.82 -5.12 3.81
CA GLN A 179 -19.99 -6.03 4.96
C GLN A 179 -21.44 -6.51 5.13
N MET A 180 -22.40 -5.87 4.45
CA MET A 180 -23.81 -6.20 4.58
C MET A 180 -24.17 -7.44 3.75
N THR A 181 -25.07 -8.28 4.29
CA THR A 181 -25.72 -9.33 3.50
C THR A 181 -26.71 -8.72 2.52
N ALA A 182 -27.11 -9.48 1.50
CA ALA A 182 -28.16 -9.03 0.57
C ALA A 182 -29.49 -8.73 1.28
N GLN A 183 -29.79 -9.41 2.38
CA GLN A 183 -30.95 -9.12 3.22
C GLN A 183 -30.83 -7.75 3.89
N HIS A 184 -29.70 -7.50 4.56
CA HIS A 184 -29.47 -6.21 5.24
C HIS A 184 -29.53 -5.02 4.30
N LEU A 185 -29.03 -5.18 3.06
CA LEU A 185 -29.14 -4.16 2.02
C LEU A 185 -30.60 -3.92 1.61
N ARG A 186 -31.42 -4.97 1.51
CA ARG A 186 -32.86 -4.85 1.21
C ARG A 186 -33.63 -4.10 2.30
N ASP A 187 -33.23 -4.28 3.57
CA ASP A 187 -33.87 -3.67 4.74
C ASP A 187 -33.52 -2.18 4.92
N LEU A 188 -32.63 -1.62 4.09
CA LEU A 188 -32.32 -0.18 4.10
C LEU A 188 -33.46 0.65 3.46
N GLU A 189 -33.61 1.88 3.95
CA GLU A 189 -34.43 2.91 3.30
C GLU A 189 -33.98 3.10 1.84
N SER A 190 -34.92 3.35 0.93
CA SER A 190 -34.69 3.23 -0.51
C SER A 190 -33.58 4.14 -1.04
N SER A 191 -33.51 5.39 -0.60
CA SER A 191 -32.45 6.32 -1.00
C SER A 191 -31.08 5.81 -0.55
N ARG A 192 -30.95 5.45 0.73
CA ARG A 192 -29.72 4.85 1.26
C ARG A 192 -29.35 3.55 0.55
N ARG A 193 -30.31 2.66 0.30
CA ARG A 193 -30.10 1.36 -0.36
C ARG A 193 -29.43 1.54 -1.71
N TYR A 194 -30.01 2.38 -2.57
CA TYR A 194 -29.47 2.59 -3.92
C TYR A 194 -28.15 3.34 -3.90
N ALA A 195 -27.98 4.34 -3.04
CA ALA A 195 -26.69 5.04 -2.88
C ALA A 195 -25.57 4.08 -2.45
N THR A 196 -25.85 3.20 -1.48
CA THR A 196 -24.90 2.16 -1.04
C THR A 196 -24.61 1.16 -2.17
N LEU A 197 -25.60 0.73 -2.95
CA LEU A 197 -25.37 -0.19 -4.08
C LEU A 197 -24.55 0.44 -5.21
N VAL A 198 -24.78 1.72 -5.53
CA VAL A 198 -23.94 2.48 -6.46
C VAL A 198 -22.49 2.49 -5.95
N ALA A 199 -22.28 2.84 -4.69
CA ALA A 199 -20.95 2.86 -4.09
C ALA A 199 -20.26 1.48 -4.16
N ILE A 200 -20.96 0.40 -3.80
CA ILE A 200 -20.41 -0.96 -3.89
C ILE A 200 -20.03 -1.31 -5.33
N ILE A 201 -20.87 -0.99 -6.32
CA ILE A 201 -20.60 -1.35 -7.71
C ILE A 201 -19.45 -0.55 -8.31
N LEU A 202 -19.35 0.75 -8.01
CA LEU A 202 -18.22 1.57 -8.43
C LEU A 202 -16.90 1.06 -7.82
N ASP A 203 -16.92 0.71 -6.53
CA ASP A 203 -15.77 0.12 -5.84
C ASP A 203 -15.42 -1.27 -6.39
N THR A 204 -16.43 -2.10 -6.66
CA THR A 204 -16.25 -3.44 -7.25
C THR A 204 -15.69 -3.36 -8.67
N ARG A 205 -16.12 -2.38 -9.48
CA ARG A 205 -15.57 -2.13 -10.82
C ARG A 205 -14.06 -1.87 -10.76
N ALA A 206 -13.65 -0.94 -9.91
CA ALA A 206 -12.23 -0.59 -9.75
C ALA A 206 -11.42 -1.78 -9.22
N THR A 207 -11.94 -2.48 -8.21
CA THR A 207 -11.30 -3.68 -7.65
C THR A 207 -11.15 -4.80 -8.68
N LEU A 208 -12.17 -5.07 -9.49
CA LEU A 208 -12.09 -6.11 -10.54
C LEU A 208 -11.03 -5.74 -11.60
N ILE A 209 -10.94 -4.48 -12.00
CA ILE A 209 -9.90 -4.01 -12.95
C ILE A 209 -8.51 -4.25 -12.36
N ASP A 210 -8.28 -3.80 -11.13
CA ASP A 210 -6.99 -3.96 -10.45
C ASP A 210 -6.63 -5.44 -10.26
N GLU A 211 -7.59 -6.29 -9.85
CA GLU A 211 -7.41 -7.73 -9.69
C GLU A 211 -7.12 -8.45 -11.02
N ILE A 212 -7.75 -8.02 -12.12
CA ILE A 212 -7.48 -8.55 -13.46
C ILE A 212 -6.04 -8.25 -13.89
N ILE A 213 -5.57 -7.02 -13.63
CA ILE A 213 -4.20 -6.59 -13.92
C ILE A 213 -3.21 -7.37 -13.05
N ASP A 214 -3.48 -7.52 -11.75
CA ASP A 214 -2.65 -8.32 -10.82
C ASP A 214 -2.57 -9.79 -11.27
N LEU A 215 -3.70 -10.42 -11.62
CA LEU A 215 -3.71 -11.80 -12.12
C LEU A 215 -2.88 -11.95 -13.40
N HIS A 216 -2.93 -10.96 -14.30
CA HIS A 216 -2.12 -10.94 -15.50
C HIS A 216 -0.62 -10.80 -15.16
N ASP A 217 -0.24 -9.85 -14.30
CA ASP A 217 1.14 -9.67 -13.84
C ASP A 217 1.67 -10.96 -13.23
N ARG A 218 0.94 -11.55 -12.28
CA ARG A 218 1.33 -12.80 -11.62
C ARG A 218 1.44 -13.97 -12.59
N PHE A 219 0.54 -14.05 -13.57
CA PHE A 219 0.63 -15.07 -14.63
C PHE A 219 1.92 -14.88 -15.44
N MET A 220 2.22 -13.65 -15.87
CA MET A 220 3.45 -13.31 -16.59
C MET A 220 4.69 -13.59 -15.74
N GLY A 221 4.72 -13.16 -14.48
CA GLY A 221 5.82 -13.44 -13.55
C GLY A 221 6.07 -14.94 -13.38
N SER A 222 5.01 -15.76 -13.30
CA SER A 222 5.13 -17.22 -13.22
C SER A 222 5.71 -17.83 -14.50
N LEU A 223 5.35 -17.29 -15.66
CA LEU A 223 5.85 -17.72 -16.97
C LEU A 223 7.36 -17.46 -17.10
N PHE A 224 7.80 -16.25 -16.76
CA PHE A 224 9.21 -15.86 -16.77
C PHE A 224 10.02 -16.65 -15.74
N SER A 225 9.48 -16.84 -14.53
CA SER A 225 10.14 -17.62 -13.47
C SER A 225 10.33 -19.07 -13.87
N LYS A 226 9.32 -19.69 -14.51
CA LYS A 226 9.40 -21.04 -15.04
C LYS A 226 10.46 -21.15 -16.13
N ALA A 227 10.47 -20.21 -17.09
CA ALA A 227 11.47 -20.17 -18.16
C ALA A 227 12.89 -20.05 -17.61
N LYS A 228 13.13 -19.10 -16.68
CA LYS A 228 14.41 -18.91 -16.01
C LYS A 228 14.87 -20.16 -15.25
N ARG A 229 13.94 -20.82 -14.55
CA ARG A 229 14.21 -22.07 -13.83
C ARG A 229 14.59 -23.19 -14.80
N THR A 230 13.79 -23.43 -15.84
CA THR A 230 14.10 -24.47 -16.84
C THR A 230 15.43 -24.20 -17.55
N HIS A 231 15.74 -22.94 -17.80
CA HIS A 231 17.04 -22.52 -18.34
C HIS A 231 18.19 -22.86 -17.38
N ALA A 232 18.06 -22.50 -16.10
CA ALA A 232 19.05 -22.81 -15.07
C ALA A 232 19.22 -24.32 -14.87
N GLU A 233 18.14 -25.10 -14.86
CA GLU A 233 18.19 -26.57 -14.77
C GLU A 233 18.88 -27.20 -15.98
N ARG A 234 18.60 -26.72 -17.20
CA ARG A 234 19.29 -27.15 -18.42
C ARG A 234 20.79 -26.84 -18.34
N PHE A 235 21.13 -25.62 -17.92
CA PHE A 235 22.52 -25.21 -17.75
C PHE A 235 23.25 -26.05 -16.71
N GLN A 236 22.63 -26.30 -15.55
CA GLN A 236 23.20 -27.12 -14.50
C GLN A 236 23.43 -28.57 -14.95
N ARG A 237 22.49 -29.15 -15.72
CA ARG A 237 22.63 -30.50 -16.27
C ARG A 237 23.81 -30.60 -17.24
N SER A 238 24.00 -29.60 -18.09
CA SER A 238 25.15 -29.51 -19.02
C SER A 238 26.45 -29.04 -18.34
N GLY A 239 26.40 -28.56 -17.10
CA GLY A 239 27.55 -27.97 -16.41
C GLY A 239 28.74 -28.92 -16.23
N LYS A 240 28.49 -30.23 -16.00
CA LYS A 240 29.55 -31.24 -15.93
C LYS A 240 30.25 -31.42 -17.28
N GLU A 241 29.48 -31.45 -18.37
CA GLU A 241 29.99 -31.59 -19.73
C GLU A 241 30.78 -30.36 -20.16
N ILE A 242 30.26 -29.16 -19.86
CA ILE A 242 30.95 -27.88 -20.10
C ILE A 242 32.29 -27.83 -19.35
N ASN A 243 32.32 -28.15 -18.05
CA ASN A 243 33.56 -28.14 -17.27
C ASN A 243 34.58 -29.15 -17.79
N ASN A 244 34.14 -30.33 -18.23
CA ASN A 244 35.01 -31.32 -18.86
C ASN A 244 35.64 -30.80 -20.16
N LYS A 245 34.87 -30.11 -21.01
CA LYS A 245 35.37 -29.50 -22.25
C LYS A 245 36.32 -28.34 -22.00
N VAL A 246 36.01 -27.45 -21.04
CA VAL A 246 36.91 -26.35 -20.65
C VAL A 246 38.25 -26.88 -20.15
N ARG A 247 38.26 -27.94 -19.31
CA ARG A 247 39.50 -28.61 -18.88
C ARG A 247 40.25 -29.26 -20.03
N LEU A 248 39.54 -29.87 -20.98
CA LEU A 248 40.13 -30.46 -22.17
C LEU A 248 40.85 -29.40 -23.01
N TYR A 249 40.18 -28.29 -23.34
CA TYR A 249 40.77 -27.23 -24.15
C TYR A 249 41.86 -26.44 -23.42
N SER A 250 41.80 -26.33 -22.09
CA SER A 250 42.92 -25.78 -21.31
C SER A 250 44.18 -26.62 -21.41
N ARG A 251 44.06 -27.97 -21.42
CA ARG A 251 45.20 -28.87 -21.64
C ARG A 251 45.76 -28.74 -23.06
N VAL A 252 44.88 -28.69 -24.06
CA VAL A 252 45.27 -28.46 -25.47
C VAL A 252 45.99 -27.11 -25.61
N GLY A 253 45.46 -26.05 -25.01
CA GLY A 253 46.09 -24.73 -25.00
C GLY A 253 47.46 -24.71 -24.32
N ARG A 254 47.63 -25.44 -23.20
CA ARG A 254 48.95 -25.59 -22.55
C ARG A 254 49.94 -26.34 -23.42
N ALA A 255 49.55 -27.46 -24.03
CA ALA A 255 50.44 -28.19 -24.93
C ALA A 255 50.86 -27.36 -26.15
N LEU A 256 49.95 -26.53 -26.68
CA LEU A 256 50.29 -25.59 -27.75
C LEU A 256 51.25 -24.49 -27.29
N LEU A 257 51.09 -23.97 -26.07
CA LEU A 257 52.03 -23.01 -25.48
C LEU A 257 53.41 -23.63 -25.24
N ASP A 258 53.47 -24.85 -24.71
CA ASP A 258 54.71 -25.59 -24.47
C ASP A 258 55.42 -25.93 -25.79
N ALA A 259 54.68 -26.36 -26.81
CA ALA A 259 55.21 -26.59 -28.16
C ALA A 259 55.79 -25.31 -28.77
N LYS A 260 55.11 -24.17 -28.60
CA LYS A 260 55.60 -22.87 -29.06
C LYS A 260 56.88 -22.42 -28.34
N GLN A 261 56.99 -22.70 -27.03
CA GLN A 261 58.18 -22.34 -26.24
C GLN A 261 59.39 -23.23 -26.54
N THR A 262 59.15 -24.51 -26.84
CA THR A 262 60.21 -25.51 -27.09
C THR A 262 60.59 -25.65 -28.56
N GLY A 263 59.85 -25.01 -29.48
CA GLY A 263 60.06 -25.14 -30.93
C GLY A 263 59.58 -26.48 -31.51
N SER A 264 58.73 -27.19 -30.78
CA SER A 264 58.19 -28.50 -31.16
C SER A 264 56.99 -28.37 -32.10
N ASP A 265 56.66 -29.44 -32.83
CA ASP A 265 55.49 -29.46 -33.73
C ASP A 265 54.17 -29.35 -32.93
N PRO A 266 53.35 -28.30 -33.15
CA PRO A 266 52.07 -28.12 -32.47
C PRO A 266 51.04 -29.22 -32.81
N TYR A 267 51.11 -29.85 -33.98
CA TYR A 267 50.17 -30.91 -34.35
C TYR A 267 50.46 -32.20 -33.58
N ALA A 268 51.73 -32.58 -33.46
CA ALA A 268 52.18 -33.69 -32.61
C ALA A 268 51.85 -33.46 -31.12
N ALA A 269 51.90 -32.21 -30.65
CA ALA A 269 51.56 -31.87 -29.26
C ALA A 269 50.06 -32.04 -28.93
N ILE A 270 49.16 -31.75 -29.89
CA ILE A 270 47.72 -32.03 -29.76
C ILE A 270 47.47 -33.54 -29.79
N GLU A 271 48.12 -34.26 -30.72
CA GLU A 271 47.96 -35.70 -30.90
C GLU A 271 48.43 -36.51 -29.68
N ALA A 272 49.45 -36.02 -28.96
CA ALA A 272 49.90 -36.58 -27.69
C ALA A 272 48.85 -36.47 -26.56
N ILE A 273 47.93 -35.50 -26.63
CA ILE A 273 46.81 -35.39 -25.68
C ILE A 273 45.67 -36.31 -26.10
N MET A 274 45.34 -36.34 -27.40
CA MET A 274 44.27 -37.17 -27.94
C MET A 274 44.37 -37.33 -29.47
N PRO A 275 43.88 -38.44 -30.05
CA PRO A 275 43.83 -38.62 -31.49
C PRO A 275 42.97 -37.56 -32.21
N TRP A 276 43.34 -37.23 -33.45
CA TRP A 276 42.66 -36.20 -34.25
C TRP A 276 41.15 -36.45 -34.47
N GLU A 277 40.72 -37.69 -34.59
CA GLU A 277 39.29 -38.03 -34.73
C GLU A 277 38.51 -37.69 -33.46
N VAL A 278 39.10 -37.96 -32.29
CA VAL A 278 38.50 -37.65 -30.99
C VAL A 278 38.52 -36.14 -30.76
N PHE A 279 39.57 -35.43 -31.22
CA PHE A 279 39.63 -33.97 -31.15
C PHE A 279 38.53 -33.32 -32.01
N SER A 280 38.34 -33.77 -33.25
CA SER A 280 37.28 -33.29 -34.15
C SER A 280 35.87 -33.54 -33.60
N ALA A 281 35.62 -34.76 -33.08
CA ALA A 281 34.38 -35.08 -32.39
C ALA A 281 34.19 -34.19 -31.14
N SER A 282 35.27 -33.90 -30.42
CA SER A 282 35.22 -33.05 -29.24
C SER A 282 34.83 -31.61 -29.57
N ILE A 283 35.29 -31.07 -30.72
CA ILE A 283 34.92 -29.74 -31.24
C ILE A 283 33.45 -29.74 -31.62
N THR A 284 32.95 -30.74 -32.35
CA THR A 284 31.52 -30.82 -32.71
C THR A 284 30.63 -30.90 -31.46
N GLU A 285 31.03 -31.65 -30.44
CA GLU A 285 30.34 -31.69 -29.15
C GLU A 285 30.44 -30.36 -28.39
N ALA A 286 31.61 -29.71 -28.43
CA ALA A 286 31.81 -28.42 -27.83
C ALA A 286 31.02 -27.33 -28.55
N GLU A 287 30.81 -27.41 -29.86
CA GLU A 287 29.95 -26.51 -30.64
C GLU A 287 28.47 -26.73 -30.32
N LYS A 288 28.05 -27.97 -30.05
CA LYS A 288 26.69 -28.27 -29.54
C LYS A 288 26.47 -27.79 -28.10
N LEU A 289 27.54 -27.76 -27.30
CA LEU A 289 27.53 -27.25 -25.93
C LEU A 289 27.79 -25.73 -25.87
N ALA A 290 28.45 -25.19 -26.89
CA ALA A 290 28.71 -23.77 -27.09
C ALA A 290 27.38 -23.13 -27.47
N GLN A 291 27.01 -22.14 -26.68
CA GLN A 291 25.73 -21.49 -26.80
C GLN A 291 25.86 -20.29 -27.74
N SER A 292 24.74 -19.89 -28.34
CA SER A 292 24.65 -18.59 -29.03
C SER A 292 25.02 -17.45 -28.08
N GLU A 293 25.60 -16.37 -28.59
CA GLU A 293 25.94 -15.17 -27.80
C GLU A 293 24.75 -14.64 -26.96
N ASP A 294 23.52 -14.84 -27.44
CA ASP A 294 22.26 -14.43 -26.80
C ASP A 294 21.76 -15.39 -25.69
N PHE A 295 22.63 -16.02 -24.90
CA PHE A 295 22.29 -17.04 -23.88
C PHE A 295 21.18 -16.58 -22.90
N ASP A 296 19.93 -16.80 -23.30
CA ASP A 296 18.76 -16.21 -22.66
C ASP A 296 17.59 -17.21 -22.54
N TYR A 297 16.91 -17.17 -21.40
CA TYR A 297 15.71 -17.93 -21.13
C TYR A 297 14.48 -17.42 -21.92
N LEU A 298 14.52 -16.24 -22.54
CA LEU A 298 13.36 -15.65 -23.24
C LEU A 298 12.76 -16.57 -24.31
N ALA A 299 13.57 -17.32 -25.06
CA ALA A 299 13.07 -18.27 -26.06
C ALA A 299 12.13 -19.34 -25.45
N LEU A 300 12.35 -19.72 -24.18
CA LEU A 300 11.54 -20.73 -23.47
C LEU A 300 10.17 -20.21 -23.04
N ILE A 301 10.00 -18.89 -22.94
CA ILE A 301 8.73 -18.24 -22.57
C ILE A 301 7.65 -18.55 -23.59
N GLY A 302 8.04 -18.73 -24.86
CA GLY A 302 7.15 -19.13 -25.94
C GLY A 302 6.23 -20.27 -25.53
N SER A 303 6.72 -21.26 -24.77
CA SER A 303 5.95 -22.45 -24.36
C SER A 303 4.61 -22.14 -23.66
N GLY A 304 4.46 -20.99 -23.00
CA GLY A 304 3.20 -20.59 -22.36
C GLY A 304 2.29 -19.71 -23.21
N PHE A 305 2.68 -19.37 -24.44
CA PHE A 305 1.89 -18.52 -25.35
C PHE A 305 0.44 -19.00 -25.51
N ASN A 306 0.23 -20.30 -25.72
CA ASN A 306 -1.11 -20.86 -25.90
C ASN A 306 -2.00 -20.67 -24.67
N SER A 307 -1.44 -20.69 -23.48
CA SER A 307 -2.19 -20.43 -22.25
C SER A 307 -2.55 -18.96 -22.12
N LEU A 308 -1.64 -18.08 -22.53
CA LEU A 308 -1.81 -16.63 -22.52
C LEU A 308 -2.85 -16.17 -23.55
N ARG A 309 -2.84 -16.73 -24.76
CA ARG A 309 -3.82 -16.47 -25.83
C ARG A 309 -5.26 -16.81 -25.47
N ARG A 310 -5.49 -17.67 -24.47
CA ARG A 310 -6.86 -18.07 -24.04
C ARG A 310 -7.66 -16.91 -23.45
N TYR A 311 -7.00 -15.90 -22.88
CA TYR A 311 -7.68 -14.81 -22.18
C TYR A 311 -7.29 -13.42 -22.67
N THR A 312 -6.12 -13.28 -23.30
CA THR A 312 -5.60 -11.96 -23.68
C THR A 312 -6.44 -11.20 -24.70
N PRO A 313 -7.12 -11.80 -25.69
CA PRO A 313 -8.06 -11.05 -26.52
C PRO A 313 -9.15 -10.37 -25.70
N THR A 314 -9.82 -11.13 -24.81
CA THR A 314 -10.86 -10.61 -23.92
C THR A 314 -10.32 -9.58 -22.93
N LEU A 315 -9.08 -9.76 -22.45
CA LEU A 315 -8.40 -8.80 -21.57
C LEU A 315 -8.22 -7.44 -22.25
N LEU A 316 -7.63 -7.45 -23.45
CA LEU A 316 -7.31 -6.21 -24.18
C LEU A 316 -8.57 -5.48 -24.65
N ASP A 317 -9.64 -6.20 -24.98
CA ASP A 317 -10.94 -5.60 -25.31
C ASP A 317 -11.65 -5.05 -24.05
N ALA A 318 -11.46 -5.71 -22.90
CA ALA A 318 -12.10 -5.29 -21.66
C ALA A 318 -11.39 -4.11 -20.98
N LEU A 319 -10.11 -3.85 -21.16
CA LEU A 319 -9.45 -2.75 -20.46
C LEU A 319 -9.39 -1.51 -21.35
N ASP A 320 -9.97 -0.40 -20.87
CA ASP A 320 -9.90 0.89 -21.55
C ASP A 320 -8.58 1.58 -21.19
N MET A 321 -7.57 1.35 -22.03
CA MET A 321 -6.19 1.77 -21.80
C MET A 321 -5.87 3.08 -22.51
N LYS A 322 -5.20 3.98 -21.80
CA LYS A 322 -4.63 5.22 -22.31
C LYS A 322 -3.13 5.23 -22.05
N ALA A 323 -2.38 6.03 -22.82
CA ALA A 323 -0.93 6.02 -22.80
C ALA A 323 -0.34 7.43 -22.78
N ALA A 324 0.75 7.56 -22.03
CA ALA A 324 1.59 8.74 -21.98
C ALA A 324 2.37 8.88 -23.29
N PRO A 325 2.93 10.07 -23.59
CA PRO A 325 3.77 10.27 -24.77
C PRO A 325 4.87 9.22 -24.97
N ALA A 326 5.48 8.76 -23.87
CA ALA A 326 6.56 7.76 -23.90
C ALA A 326 6.10 6.35 -24.31
N ALA A 327 4.81 6.00 -24.12
CA ALA A 327 4.28 4.67 -24.39
C ALA A 327 3.33 4.59 -25.60
N ARG A 328 3.27 5.63 -26.45
CA ARG A 328 2.39 5.65 -27.64
C ARG A 328 2.65 4.50 -28.60
N GLU A 329 3.91 4.17 -28.87
CA GLU A 329 4.29 3.04 -29.74
C GLU A 329 3.79 1.70 -29.19
N LEU A 330 3.89 1.50 -27.87
CA LEU A 330 3.38 0.29 -27.21
C LEU A 330 1.86 0.24 -27.27
N HIS A 331 1.18 1.36 -27.03
CA HIS A 331 -0.28 1.45 -27.13
C HIS A 331 -0.78 1.17 -28.56
N ALA A 332 -0.09 1.70 -29.58
CA ALA A 332 -0.37 1.35 -30.97
C ALA A 332 -0.17 -0.15 -31.24
N GLY A 333 0.85 -0.78 -30.63
CA GLY A 333 1.04 -2.22 -30.67
C GLY A 333 -0.12 -3.00 -30.03
N ILE A 334 -0.67 -2.51 -28.91
CA ILE A 334 -1.85 -3.11 -28.25
C ILE A 334 -3.09 -3.00 -29.14
N GLU A 335 -3.34 -1.84 -29.75
CA GLU A 335 -4.46 -1.64 -30.67
C GLU A 335 -4.31 -2.50 -31.94
N LEU A 336 -3.09 -2.68 -32.45
CA LEU A 336 -2.81 -3.63 -33.52
C LEU A 336 -3.19 -5.05 -33.11
N LEU A 337 -2.83 -5.50 -31.89
CA LEU A 337 -3.22 -6.82 -31.40
C LEU A 337 -4.74 -6.98 -31.28
N LYS A 338 -5.45 -5.95 -30.82
CA LYS A 338 -6.93 -5.95 -30.77
C LYS A 338 -7.53 -6.11 -32.16
N ASN A 339 -7.07 -5.33 -33.14
CA ASN A 339 -7.49 -5.45 -34.53
C ASN A 339 -7.20 -6.84 -35.12
N MET A 340 -5.99 -7.37 -34.89
CA MET A 340 -5.62 -8.72 -35.34
C MET A 340 -6.50 -9.81 -34.71
N ASN A 341 -6.90 -9.65 -33.43
CA ASN A 341 -7.79 -10.59 -32.76
C ASN A 341 -9.20 -10.58 -33.36
N GLN A 342 -9.74 -9.38 -33.63
CA GLN A 342 -11.06 -9.21 -34.22
C GLN A 342 -11.15 -9.80 -35.64
N HIS A 343 -10.10 -9.60 -36.45
CA HIS A 343 -10.04 -10.09 -37.84
C HIS A 343 -9.46 -11.50 -37.96
N GLN A 344 -9.07 -12.14 -36.85
CA GLN A 344 -8.39 -13.44 -36.80
C GLN A 344 -7.12 -13.52 -37.67
N SER A 345 -6.45 -12.38 -37.87
CA SER A 345 -5.24 -12.26 -38.68
C SER A 345 -4.11 -13.13 -38.13
N ARG A 346 -3.41 -13.84 -39.01
CA ARG A 346 -2.31 -14.76 -38.62
C ARG A 346 -0.92 -14.16 -38.72
N LYS A 347 -0.72 -13.18 -39.59
CA LYS A 347 0.56 -12.49 -39.80
C LYS A 347 0.51 -11.10 -39.16
N VAL A 348 1.60 -10.70 -38.52
CA VAL A 348 1.79 -9.31 -38.08
C VAL A 348 2.12 -8.47 -39.32
N PRO A 349 1.48 -7.30 -39.53
CA PRO A 349 1.81 -6.39 -40.63
C PRO A 349 3.27 -5.93 -40.59
N ASP A 350 3.85 -5.65 -41.76
CA ASP A 350 5.25 -5.23 -41.85
C ASP A 350 5.46 -3.79 -41.31
N ASP A 351 4.40 -2.99 -41.22
CA ASP A 351 4.35 -1.65 -40.62
C ASP A 351 3.97 -1.65 -39.11
N ALA A 352 4.02 -2.81 -38.46
CA ALA A 352 3.69 -2.92 -37.05
C ALA A 352 4.58 -2.01 -36.16
N PRO A 353 4.02 -1.39 -35.11
CA PRO A 353 4.80 -0.61 -34.14
C PRO A 353 5.84 -1.48 -33.47
N THR A 354 7.09 -1.03 -33.44
CA THR A 354 8.23 -1.79 -32.91
C THR A 354 9.15 -0.98 -32.00
N GLY A 355 8.91 0.33 -31.84
CA GLY A 355 9.79 1.21 -31.06
C GLY A 355 9.90 0.86 -29.57
N PHE A 356 8.97 0.07 -29.04
CA PHE A 356 8.98 -0.41 -27.65
C PHE A 356 9.78 -1.72 -27.46
N ILE A 357 10.19 -2.39 -28.55
CA ILE A 357 10.90 -3.67 -28.48
C ILE A 357 12.32 -3.42 -27.98
N ARG A 358 12.62 -3.94 -26.78
CA ARG A 358 13.98 -3.86 -26.23
C ARG A 358 14.92 -4.79 -26.98
N LYS A 359 16.20 -4.44 -27.06
CA LYS A 359 17.28 -5.22 -27.72
C LYS A 359 17.24 -6.73 -27.42
N ARG A 360 16.94 -7.09 -26.19
CA ARG A 360 16.86 -8.48 -25.71
C ARG A 360 15.77 -9.33 -26.41
N TRP A 361 14.74 -8.69 -26.97
CA TRP A 361 13.66 -9.35 -27.72
C TRP A 361 13.89 -9.39 -29.23
N GLU A 362 14.79 -8.57 -29.77
CA GLU A 362 14.97 -8.38 -31.22
C GLU A 362 15.22 -9.70 -31.95
N SER A 363 16.14 -10.54 -31.45
CA SER A 363 16.48 -11.82 -32.08
C SER A 363 15.37 -12.87 -32.04
N LEU A 364 14.32 -12.66 -31.24
CA LEU A 364 13.14 -13.52 -31.18
C LEU A 364 11.95 -12.97 -31.96
N VAL A 365 11.82 -11.65 -32.05
CA VAL A 365 10.71 -10.98 -32.72
C VAL A 365 10.98 -10.82 -34.22
N TYR A 366 12.20 -10.47 -34.61
CA TYR A 366 12.58 -10.34 -36.01
C TYR A 366 13.16 -11.65 -36.52
N THR A 367 12.53 -12.20 -37.56
CA THR A 367 13.00 -13.40 -38.26
C THR A 367 13.24 -13.09 -39.73
N PRO A 368 14.00 -13.92 -40.47
CA PRO A 368 14.20 -13.74 -41.91
C PRO A 368 12.89 -13.69 -42.70
N ASP A 369 11.82 -14.31 -42.19
CA ASP A 369 10.49 -14.37 -42.81
C ASP A 369 9.55 -13.23 -42.36
N GLY A 370 10.06 -12.28 -41.56
CA GLY A 370 9.30 -11.13 -41.02
C GLY A 370 9.14 -11.18 -39.50
N ILE A 371 8.12 -10.50 -38.99
CA ILE A 371 7.85 -10.41 -37.54
C ILE A 371 7.18 -11.71 -37.05
N ASP A 372 7.81 -12.39 -36.08
CA ASP A 372 7.21 -13.54 -35.40
C ASP A 372 6.07 -13.08 -34.49
N ARG A 373 4.84 -13.46 -34.85
CA ARG A 373 3.63 -13.10 -34.12
C ARG A 373 3.69 -13.50 -32.64
N ARG A 374 4.18 -14.70 -32.34
CA ARG A 374 4.14 -15.25 -30.98
C ARG A 374 5.05 -14.44 -30.06
N PHE A 375 6.26 -14.13 -30.50
CA PHE A 375 7.19 -13.33 -29.73
C PHE A 375 6.83 -11.84 -29.72
N TYR A 376 6.25 -11.32 -30.80
CA TYR A 376 5.69 -9.95 -30.81
C TYR A 376 4.59 -9.79 -29.76
N GLU A 377 3.60 -10.68 -29.73
CA GLU A 377 2.52 -10.64 -28.73
C GLU A 377 3.05 -10.79 -27.28
N LEU A 378 4.00 -11.69 -27.05
CA LEU A 378 4.63 -11.85 -25.74
C LEU A 378 5.42 -10.60 -25.31
N CYS A 379 6.09 -9.94 -26.26
CA CYS A 379 6.81 -8.70 -26.03
C CYS A 379 5.85 -7.58 -25.65
N VAL A 380 4.78 -7.36 -26.44
CA VAL A 380 3.73 -6.36 -26.15
C VAL A 380 3.16 -6.55 -24.75
N LEU A 381 2.80 -7.77 -24.37
CA LEU A 381 2.20 -8.03 -23.05
C LEU A 381 3.21 -7.91 -21.91
N SER A 382 4.48 -8.24 -22.15
CA SER A 382 5.55 -8.05 -21.18
C SER A 382 5.83 -6.57 -20.93
N GLU A 383 5.86 -5.75 -22.00
CA GLU A 383 6.06 -4.31 -21.88
C GLU A 383 4.80 -3.61 -21.34
N LEU A 384 3.59 -4.07 -21.68
CA LEU A 384 2.34 -3.57 -21.09
C LEU A 384 2.36 -3.71 -19.56
N LYS A 385 2.75 -4.88 -19.05
CA LYS A 385 2.94 -5.08 -17.60
C LYS A 385 3.89 -4.04 -17.00
N ASN A 386 4.99 -3.72 -17.68
CA ASN A 386 5.97 -2.75 -17.17
C ASN A 386 5.43 -1.32 -17.25
N ALA A 387 4.76 -0.95 -18.34
CA ALA A 387 4.16 0.36 -18.56
C ALA A 387 3.00 0.66 -17.59
N LEU A 388 2.19 -0.34 -17.24
CA LEU A 388 1.18 -0.23 -16.18
C LEU A 388 1.83 0.04 -14.82
N ARG A 389 2.97 -0.61 -14.53
CA ARG A 389 3.70 -0.43 -13.26
C ARG A 389 4.42 0.91 -13.15
N SER A 390 4.88 1.48 -14.26
CA SER A 390 5.49 2.81 -14.30
C SER A 390 4.46 3.95 -14.36
N GLY A 391 3.20 3.64 -14.73
CA GLY A 391 2.17 4.64 -14.98
C GLY A 391 2.21 5.24 -16.39
N ASP A 392 3.08 4.73 -17.28
CA ASP A 392 3.14 5.18 -18.68
C ASP A 392 1.91 4.73 -19.49
N ILE A 393 1.26 3.65 -19.06
CA ILE A 393 -0.07 3.24 -19.49
C ILE A 393 -0.96 3.20 -18.25
N TRP A 394 -2.18 3.72 -18.37
CA TRP A 394 -3.20 3.68 -17.32
C TRP A 394 -4.52 3.15 -17.86
N VAL A 395 -5.36 2.69 -16.95
CA VAL A 395 -6.67 2.10 -17.23
C VAL A 395 -7.75 2.95 -16.59
N GLN A 396 -8.72 3.36 -17.38
CA GLN A 396 -9.88 4.10 -16.88
C GLN A 396 -10.66 3.27 -15.85
N ASP A 397 -11.20 3.93 -14.82
CA ASP A 397 -11.91 3.33 -13.68
C ASP A 397 -11.06 2.46 -12.73
N SER A 398 -9.76 2.30 -12.97
CA SER A 398 -8.83 1.63 -12.03
C SER A 398 -8.58 2.49 -10.79
N ARG A 399 -8.30 1.84 -9.64
CA ARG A 399 -7.90 2.55 -8.42
C ARG A 399 -6.38 2.70 -8.33
N GLN A 400 -5.63 1.68 -8.77
CA GLN A 400 -4.16 1.61 -8.66
C GLN A 400 -3.42 1.98 -9.94
N PHE A 401 -4.08 1.88 -11.09
CA PHE A 401 -3.50 2.10 -12.42
C PHE A 401 -4.27 3.19 -13.18
N LYS A 402 -4.74 4.24 -12.50
CA LYS A 402 -5.31 5.44 -13.14
C LYS A 402 -4.22 6.44 -13.55
N ASP A 403 -4.62 7.51 -14.23
CA ASP A 403 -3.72 8.60 -14.62
C ASP A 403 -2.99 9.14 -13.38
N PHE A 404 -1.70 9.46 -13.53
CA PHE A 404 -0.90 10.01 -12.45
C PHE A 404 -1.49 11.32 -11.92
N GLU A 405 -1.97 12.18 -12.83
CA GLU A 405 -2.58 13.47 -12.49
C GLU A 405 -3.85 13.29 -11.63
N ASP A 406 -4.57 12.19 -11.79
CA ASP A 406 -5.78 11.87 -11.00
C ASP A 406 -5.47 11.46 -9.55
N TYR A 407 -4.20 11.28 -9.18
CA TYR A 407 -3.78 11.15 -7.77
C TYR A 407 -3.44 12.49 -7.12
N LEU A 408 -3.15 13.51 -7.93
CA LEU A 408 -2.69 14.80 -7.44
C LEU A 408 -3.87 15.74 -7.11
N LEU A 409 -3.55 16.82 -6.40
CA LEU A 409 -4.52 17.90 -6.20
C LEU A 409 -4.78 18.59 -7.54
N PRO A 410 -6.05 18.92 -7.88
CA PRO A 410 -6.35 19.70 -9.07
C PRO A 410 -5.54 21.02 -9.08
N PRO A 411 -4.98 21.46 -10.22
CA PRO A 411 -4.10 22.63 -10.27
C PRO A 411 -4.70 23.90 -9.64
N THR A 412 -6.00 24.14 -9.85
CA THR A 412 -6.72 25.27 -9.27
C THR A 412 -6.79 25.20 -7.75
N ARG A 413 -6.97 24.01 -7.18
CA ARG A 413 -6.96 23.78 -5.73
C ARG A 413 -5.55 23.93 -5.17
N PHE A 414 -4.55 23.39 -5.85
CA PHE A 414 -3.15 23.54 -5.47
C PHE A 414 -2.74 25.01 -5.40
N GLU A 415 -3.00 25.79 -6.46
CA GLU A 415 -2.68 27.21 -6.48
C GLU A 415 -3.43 27.99 -5.40
N GLY A 416 -4.72 27.69 -5.22
CA GLY A 416 -5.50 28.26 -4.12
C GLY A 416 -4.87 27.97 -2.76
N GLN A 417 -4.42 26.75 -2.49
CA GLN A 417 -3.76 26.41 -1.23
C GLN A 417 -2.38 27.04 -1.09
N ARG A 418 -1.60 27.12 -2.18
CA ARG A 418 -0.27 27.73 -2.21
C ARG A 418 -0.32 29.20 -1.84
N ILE A 419 -1.16 29.98 -2.52
CA ILE A 419 -1.32 31.43 -2.28
C ILE A 419 -1.74 31.71 -0.83
N HIS A 420 -2.61 30.88 -0.27
CA HIS A 420 -3.09 31.05 1.10
C HIS A 420 -2.19 30.39 2.18
N ARG A 421 -1.02 29.85 1.80
CA ARG A 421 -0.10 29.11 2.69
C ARG A 421 -0.79 27.97 3.46
N LYS A 422 -1.63 27.20 2.76
CA LYS A 422 -2.43 26.09 3.29
C LYS A 422 -2.00 24.71 2.78
N LEU A 423 -0.82 24.60 2.17
CA LEU A 423 -0.30 23.32 1.66
C LEU A 423 0.08 22.35 2.78
N GLY A 424 0.36 22.86 4.00
CA GLY A 424 0.72 22.01 5.14
C GLY A 424 2.09 21.34 5.02
N LEU A 425 2.98 21.90 4.18
CA LEU A 425 4.37 21.46 4.06
C LEU A 425 5.22 22.13 5.14
N ALA A 426 6.24 21.41 5.62
CA ALA A 426 7.17 21.90 6.65
C ALA A 426 8.32 22.75 6.07
N VAL A 427 8.37 22.89 4.74
CA VAL A 427 9.47 23.54 4.02
C VAL A 427 9.04 24.81 3.31
N GLU A 428 10.01 25.60 2.86
CA GLU A 428 9.75 26.71 1.94
C GLU A 428 9.09 26.18 0.65
N THR A 429 8.04 26.85 0.23
CA THR A 429 7.18 26.50 -0.91
C THR A 429 7.58 27.19 -2.20
N ASN A 430 8.44 28.20 -2.12
CA ASN A 430 9.16 28.72 -3.26
C ASN A 430 10.33 27.77 -3.60
N CYS A 431 10.36 27.29 -4.84
CA CYS A 431 11.34 26.32 -5.31
C CYS A 431 12.77 26.88 -5.26
N ASP A 432 12.97 28.12 -5.73
CA ASP A 432 14.31 28.72 -5.81
C ASP A 432 14.87 28.97 -4.41
N ASP A 433 14.08 29.59 -3.52
CA ASP A 433 14.46 29.82 -2.13
C ASP A 433 14.74 28.51 -1.37
N TYR A 434 13.97 27.46 -1.66
CA TYR A 434 14.19 26.14 -1.08
C TYR A 434 15.52 25.52 -1.54
N LEU A 435 15.79 25.56 -2.86
CA LEU A 435 17.01 25.01 -3.44
C LEU A 435 18.25 25.75 -2.94
N ASP A 436 18.23 27.08 -2.93
CA ASP A 436 19.33 27.90 -2.42
C ASP A 436 19.64 27.56 -0.95
N SER A 437 18.60 27.46 -0.12
CA SER A 437 18.76 27.06 1.29
C SER A 437 19.34 25.66 1.46
N ARG A 438 18.93 24.69 0.63
CA ARG A 438 19.43 23.31 0.69
C ARG A 438 20.86 23.20 0.19
N LEU A 439 21.21 23.90 -0.89
CA LEU A 439 22.57 23.91 -1.42
C LEU A 439 23.54 24.56 -0.43
N ALA A 440 23.16 25.67 0.21
CA ALA A 440 23.98 26.30 1.25
C ALA A 440 24.18 25.36 2.46
N THR A 441 23.14 24.64 2.88
CA THR A 441 23.24 23.63 3.95
C THR A 441 24.18 22.49 3.52
N LEU A 442 24.04 21.99 2.30
CA LEU A 442 24.87 20.91 1.79
C LEU A 442 26.35 21.30 1.74
N GLU A 443 26.66 22.51 1.26
CA GLU A 443 28.02 23.05 1.20
C GLU A 443 28.64 23.14 2.61
N GLN A 444 27.89 23.65 3.59
CA GLN A 444 28.33 23.74 4.97
C GLN A 444 28.60 22.35 5.59
N GLU A 445 27.70 21.39 5.40
CA GLU A 445 27.85 20.03 5.93
C GLU A 445 29.01 19.29 5.26
N LEU A 446 29.20 19.44 3.94
CA LEU A 446 30.34 18.87 3.22
C LEU A 446 31.67 19.43 3.72
N ALA A 447 31.77 20.76 3.92
CA ALA A 447 32.96 21.38 4.48
C ALA A 447 33.27 20.88 5.91
N THR A 448 32.22 20.67 6.72
CA THR A 448 32.35 20.14 8.08
C THR A 448 32.87 18.69 8.05
N VAL A 449 32.27 17.84 7.22
CA VAL A 449 32.70 16.44 7.05
C VAL A 449 34.12 16.36 6.49
N GLU A 450 34.50 17.21 5.54
CA GLU A 450 35.85 17.27 4.99
C GLU A 450 36.88 17.64 6.06
N CYS A 451 36.59 18.64 6.89
CA CYS A 451 37.46 19.04 8.00
C CYS A 451 37.63 17.91 9.03
N LEU A 452 36.53 17.26 9.43
CA LEU A 452 36.57 16.14 10.39
C LEU A 452 37.28 14.91 9.82
N ALA A 453 37.05 14.61 8.54
CA ALA A 453 37.71 13.52 7.84
C ALA A 453 39.23 13.75 7.75
N PHE A 454 39.66 14.97 7.42
CA PHE A 454 41.08 15.33 7.37
C PHE A 454 41.75 15.20 8.74
N ALA A 455 41.02 15.53 9.81
CA ALA A 455 41.50 15.42 11.19
C ALA A 455 41.36 14.02 11.81
N ASP A 456 40.81 13.04 11.09
CA ASP A 456 40.43 11.70 11.59
C ASP A 456 39.53 11.76 12.84
N GLN A 457 38.59 12.70 12.84
CA GLN A 457 37.66 13.01 13.93
C GLN A 457 36.19 12.78 13.54
N LEU A 458 35.94 11.97 12.50
CA LEU A 458 34.58 11.60 12.14
C LEU A 458 33.94 10.77 13.26
N PRO A 459 32.72 11.13 13.72
CA PRO A 459 32.03 10.38 14.75
C PRO A 459 31.59 9.01 14.20
N ASP A 460 31.98 7.94 14.90
CA ASP A 460 31.62 6.55 14.58
C ASP A 460 31.87 6.15 13.11
N ALA A 461 32.83 6.79 12.46
CA ALA A 461 33.20 6.52 11.08
C ALA A 461 34.68 6.84 10.83
N GLY A 462 35.25 6.26 9.79
CA GLY A 462 36.60 6.54 9.35
C GLY A 462 36.77 6.28 7.85
N ILE A 463 37.81 6.85 7.26
CA ILE A 463 38.15 6.64 5.85
C ILE A 463 39.27 5.61 5.77
N SER A 464 39.04 4.51 5.04
CA SER A 464 40.06 3.49 4.82
C SER A 464 41.23 4.04 4.00
N PRO A 465 42.42 3.41 4.04
CA PRO A 465 43.53 3.76 3.15
C PRO A 465 43.21 3.68 1.65
N SER A 466 42.15 2.94 1.29
CA SER A 466 41.62 2.84 -0.07
C SER A 466 40.59 3.93 -0.42
N GLY A 467 40.39 4.91 0.46
CA GLY A 467 39.46 6.02 0.27
C GLY A 467 37.98 5.66 0.48
N ARG A 468 37.66 4.54 1.15
CA ARG A 468 36.27 4.12 1.40
C ARG A 468 35.81 4.48 2.80
N LEU A 469 34.59 4.99 2.91
CA LEU A 469 33.92 5.22 4.19
C LEU A 469 33.65 3.89 4.90
N ARG A 470 34.01 3.81 6.17
CA ARG A 470 33.71 2.71 7.08
C ARG A 470 32.98 3.26 8.30
N ILE A 471 31.82 2.69 8.62
CA ILE A 471 31.05 3.01 9.83
C ILE A 471 31.45 2.02 10.93
N THR A 472 31.65 2.52 12.14
CA THR A 472 31.98 1.73 13.33
C THR A 472 30.72 1.01 13.83
N PRO A 473 30.75 -0.33 14.01
CA PRO A 473 29.63 -1.06 14.61
C PRO A 473 29.36 -0.60 16.04
N LEU A 474 28.09 -0.61 16.46
CA LEU A 474 27.71 -0.36 17.85
C LEU A 474 28.17 -1.52 18.74
N ASP A 475 28.77 -1.19 19.88
CA ASP A 475 29.11 -2.16 20.92
C ASP A 475 27.89 -2.43 21.82
N ASN A 476 27.73 -3.67 22.28
CA ASN A 476 26.68 -4.00 23.23
C ASN A 476 26.98 -3.34 24.58
N ALA A 477 26.17 -2.36 24.96
CA ALA A 477 26.31 -1.64 26.23
C ALA A 477 25.60 -2.32 27.41
N VAL A 478 24.93 -3.46 27.21
CA VAL A 478 24.19 -4.17 28.26
C VAL A 478 25.15 -4.96 29.16
N PRO A 479 25.23 -4.67 30.47
CA PRO A 479 26.08 -5.43 31.39
C PRO A 479 25.56 -6.84 31.64
N ASP A 480 26.44 -7.82 31.82
CA ASP A 480 26.06 -9.22 32.12
C ASP A 480 25.15 -9.35 33.36
N ALA A 481 25.29 -8.46 34.35
CA ALA A 481 24.44 -8.43 35.54
C ALA A 481 22.96 -8.13 35.25
N ALA A 482 22.66 -7.49 34.11
CA ALA A 482 21.29 -7.18 33.69
C ALA A 482 20.50 -8.46 33.37
N GLU A 483 21.16 -9.48 32.80
CA GLU A 483 20.56 -10.79 32.50
C GLU A 483 20.03 -11.45 33.79
N ALA A 484 20.82 -11.43 34.86
CA ALA A 484 20.44 -12.00 36.15
C ALA A 484 19.24 -11.25 36.78
N LEU A 485 19.23 -9.91 36.69
CA LEU A 485 18.11 -9.11 37.17
C LEU A 485 16.83 -9.36 36.35
N MET A 486 16.96 -9.47 35.03
CA MET A 486 15.86 -9.80 34.12
C MET A 486 15.22 -11.12 34.52
N GLN A 487 16.00 -12.18 34.74
CA GLN A 487 15.48 -13.47 35.21
C GLN A 487 14.76 -13.38 36.56
N GLN A 488 15.30 -12.59 37.51
CA GLN A 488 14.63 -12.36 38.80
C GLN A 488 13.32 -11.58 38.65
N ALA A 489 13.23 -10.64 37.72
CA ALA A 489 12.00 -9.89 37.43
C ALA A 489 10.95 -10.82 36.81
N TYR A 490 11.30 -11.56 35.76
CA TYR A 490 10.38 -12.48 35.08
C TYR A 490 9.88 -13.60 35.99
N SER A 491 10.69 -14.10 36.92
CA SER A 491 10.26 -15.14 37.87
C SER A 491 9.21 -14.68 38.90
N ARG A 492 9.00 -13.37 39.05
CA ARG A 492 7.95 -12.80 39.90
C ARG A 492 6.64 -12.52 39.16
N LEU A 493 6.63 -12.61 37.82
CA LEU A 493 5.42 -12.38 37.05
C LEU A 493 4.47 -13.59 37.14
N PRO A 494 3.17 -13.38 37.35
CA PRO A 494 2.20 -14.47 37.40
C PRO A 494 2.01 -15.12 36.02
N HIS A 495 1.71 -16.42 36.00
CA HIS A 495 1.26 -17.11 34.79
C HIS A 495 -0.23 -16.83 34.55
N LEU A 496 -0.54 -16.04 33.53
CA LEU A 496 -1.90 -15.60 33.20
C LEU A 496 -2.33 -16.14 31.83
N LYS A 497 -3.62 -16.36 31.62
CA LYS A 497 -4.14 -16.62 30.26
C LYS A 497 -4.13 -15.31 29.47
N ILE A 498 -3.78 -15.37 28.19
CA ILE A 498 -3.73 -14.17 27.33
C ILE A 498 -5.07 -13.41 27.29
N THR A 499 -6.20 -14.12 27.38
CA THR A 499 -7.53 -13.50 27.43
C THR A 499 -7.80 -12.76 28.74
N GLU A 500 -7.25 -13.23 29.86
CA GLU A 500 -7.36 -12.54 31.15
C GLU A 500 -6.53 -11.25 31.13
N LEU A 501 -5.32 -11.31 30.56
CA LEU A 501 -4.46 -10.15 30.34
C LEU A 501 -5.16 -9.10 29.45
N LEU A 502 -5.78 -9.52 28.35
CA LEU A 502 -6.50 -8.61 27.45
C LEU A 502 -7.70 -7.94 28.13
N LEU A 503 -8.44 -8.67 28.98
CA LEU A 503 -9.56 -8.10 29.76
C LEU A 503 -9.07 -7.11 30.82
N GLU A 504 -7.96 -7.41 31.49
CA GLU A 504 -7.38 -6.51 32.48
C GLU A 504 -6.91 -5.20 31.84
N VAL A 505 -6.20 -5.29 30.71
CA VAL A 505 -5.76 -4.12 29.94
C VAL A 505 -6.95 -3.34 29.37
N ASP A 506 -8.03 -4.01 28.93
CA ASP A 506 -9.26 -3.34 28.52
C ASP A 506 -9.93 -2.58 29.69
N ASN A 507 -9.87 -3.10 30.91
CA ASN A 507 -10.41 -2.37 32.07
C ASN A 507 -9.60 -1.09 32.37
N TRP A 508 -8.32 -1.04 32.04
CA TRP A 508 -7.48 0.15 32.20
C TRP A 508 -7.68 1.17 31.08
N THR A 509 -7.85 0.71 29.84
CA THR A 509 -7.74 1.54 28.63
C THR A 509 -9.08 1.75 27.92
N GLY A 510 -10.04 0.86 28.13
CA GLY A 510 -11.31 0.84 27.41
C GLY A 510 -11.18 0.57 25.92
N PHE A 511 -10.08 -0.02 25.44
CA PHE A 511 -9.80 -0.11 24.00
C PHE A 511 -10.88 -0.87 23.22
N THR A 512 -11.62 -1.80 23.86
CA THR A 512 -12.72 -2.52 23.21
C THR A 512 -13.90 -1.62 22.82
N GLN A 513 -14.03 -0.43 23.42
CA GLN A 513 -15.08 0.54 23.09
C GLN A 513 -14.96 1.06 21.65
N HIS A 514 -13.77 1.02 21.07
CA HIS A 514 -13.54 1.43 19.68
C HIS A 514 -14.13 0.44 18.67
N PHE A 515 -14.35 -0.82 19.04
CA PHE A 515 -14.95 -1.87 18.20
C PHE A 515 -16.48 -1.70 18.12
N THR A 516 -16.88 -0.62 17.47
CA THR A 516 -18.26 -0.20 17.31
C THR A 516 -18.93 -0.87 16.12
N HIS A 517 -20.23 -1.12 16.25
CA HIS A 517 -21.06 -1.72 15.22
C HIS A 517 -21.15 -0.80 13.99
N LEU A 518 -20.80 -1.32 12.82
CA LEU A 518 -20.67 -0.58 11.56
C LEU A 518 -21.88 0.30 11.20
N LYS A 519 -23.10 -0.16 11.53
CA LYS A 519 -24.35 0.58 11.23
C LYS A 519 -24.78 1.56 12.32
N SER A 520 -24.62 1.20 13.60
CA SER A 520 -25.26 1.89 14.72
C SER A 520 -24.28 2.65 15.61
N GLY A 521 -22.98 2.39 15.47
CA GLY A 521 -21.96 2.94 16.36
C GLY A 521 -21.95 2.32 17.77
N ALA A 522 -22.84 1.37 18.07
CA ALA A 522 -22.92 0.75 19.39
C ALA A 522 -21.70 -0.14 19.67
N THR A 523 -21.23 -0.17 20.91
CA THR A 523 -20.15 -1.07 21.35
C THR A 523 -20.58 -2.53 21.29
N ALA A 524 -19.62 -3.46 21.19
CA ALA A 524 -19.92 -4.89 21.31
C ALA A 524 -20.50 -5.19 22.70
N GLY A 525 -21.64 -5.88 22.74
CA GLY A 525 -22.31 -6.22 24.01
C GLY A 525 -21.55 -7.28 24.82
N ASP A 526 -20.87 -8.21 24.16
CA ASP A 526 -20.07 -9.27 24.78
C ASP A 526 -18.58 -9.03 24.50
N ARG A 527 -17.87 -8.53 25.52
CA ARG A 527 -16.43 -8.22 25.42
C ARG A 527 -15.57 -9.46 25.32
N GLN A 528 -15.91 -10.55 26.01
CA GLN A 528 -15.13 -11.79 25.97
C GLN A 528 -15.18 -12.40 24.57
N LEU A 529 -16.35 -12.41 23.95
CA LEU A 529 -16.53 -12.92 22.60
C LEU A 529 -15.82 -12.04 21.56
N LEU A 530 -15.82 -10.70 21.75
CA LEU A 530 -15.03 -9.79 20.92
C LEU A 530 -13.53 -10.09 21.02
N LEU A 531 -12.99 -10.18 22.24
CA LEU A 531 -11.57 -10.50 22.46
C LEU A 531 -11.20 -11.88 21.92
N THR A 532 -12.10 -12.86 22.00
CA THR A 532 -11.91 -14.19 21.38
C THR A 532 -11.82 -14.08 19.86
N THR A 533 -12.62 -13.20 19.25
CA THR A 533 -12.58 -12.93 17.80
C THR A 533 -11.28 -12.25 17.40
N ILE A 534 -10.85 -11.22 18.14
CA ILE A 534 -9.57 -10.51 17.93
C ILE A 534 -8.39 -11.48 18.09
N LEU A 535 -8.41 -12.32 19.12
CA LEU A 535 -7.36 -13.31 19.35
C LEU A 535 -7.27 -14.30 18.20
N ALA A 536 -8.40 -14.73 17.63
CA ALA A 536 -8.42 -15.64 16.48
C ALA A 536 -7.73 -15.07 15.25
N ASP A 537 -7.88 -13.76 15.03
CA ASP A 537 -7.18 -13.02 13.97
C ASP A 537 -5.69 -12.88 14.31
N ALA A 538 -5.36 -12.48 15.55
CA ALA A 538 -3.98 -12.20 15.98
C ALA A 538 -3.06 -13.44 15.92
N ILE A 539 -3.57 -14.63 16.25
CA ILE A 539 -2.77 -15.88 16.22
C ILE A 539 -2.92 -16.65 14.90
N ASN A 540 -3.63 -16.09 13.91
CA ASN A 540 -3.91 -16.72 12.61
C ASN A 540 -4.54 -18.13 12.73
N LEU A 541 -5.35 -18.38 13.78
CA LEU A 541 -6.06 -19.65 13.98
C LEU A 541 -7.32 -19.72 13.11
N GLY A 542 -7.95 -18.57 12.87
CA GLY A 542 -9.20 -18.44 12.13
C GLY A 542 -10.43 -18.79 12.96
N LEU A 543 -11.58 -18.20 12.59
CA LEU A 543 -12.81 -18.27 13.39
C LEU A 543 -13.38 -19.68 13.53
N SER A 544 -13.21 -20.55 12.52
CA SER A 544 -13.74 -21.93 12.57
C SER A 544 -13.03 -22.77 13.64
N ARG A 545 -11.69 -22.78 13.62
CA ARG A 545 -10.90 -23.50 14.62
C ARG A 545 -11.01 -22.88 16.01
N MET A 546 -11.14 -21.55 16.08
CA MET A 546 -11.40 -20.88 17.35
C MET A 546 -12.74 -21.34 17.96
N ALA A 547 -13.81 -21.42 17.15
CA ALA A 547 -15.10 -21.91 17.63
C ALA A 547 -15.05 -23.37 18.10
N GLU A 548 -14.28 -24.24 17.42
CA GLU A 548 -14.05 -25.63 17.86
C GLU A 548 -13.27 -25.71 19.18
N SER A 549 -12.38 -24.75 19.44
CA SER A 549 -11.50 -24.72 20.61
C SER A 549 -12.12 -24.03 21.83
N CYS A 550 -13.21 -23.28 21.65
CA CYS A 550 -13.86 -22.48 22.70
C CYS A 550 -15.29 -22.98 22.99
N PRO A 551 -15.51 -23.78 24.05
CA PRO A 551 -16.84 -24.24 24.45
C PRO A 551 -17.81 -23.07 24.67
N GLY A 552 -19.01 -23.13 24.07
CA GLY A 552 -20.05 -22.09 24.19
C GLY A 552 -20.01 -21.00 23.11
N THR A 553 -18.97 -20.97 22.28
CA THR A 553 -18.84 -20.06 21.13
C THR A 553 -19.16 -20.79 19.83
N THR A 554 -19.84 -20.12 18.88
CA THR A 554 -20.13 -20.69 17.56
C THR A 554 -19.47 -19.86 16.46
N TYR A 555 -19.13 -20.51 15.35
CA TYR A 555 -18.57 -19.84 14.18
C TYR A 555 -19.45 -18.67 13.71
N THR A 556 -20.78 -18.84 13.72
CA THR A 556 -21.73 -17.80 13.34
C THR A 556 -21.63 -16.56 14.23
N LYS A 557 -21.48 -16.74 15.55
CA LYS A 557 -21.32 -15.62 16.49
C LYS A 557 -20.03 -14.85 16.25
N LEU A 558 -18.91 -15.56 16.09
CA LEU A 558 -17.60 -14.94 15.82
C LEU A 558 -17.60 -14.20 14.48
N THR A 559 -18.13 -14.83 13.42
CA THR A 559 -18.20 -14.24 12.09
C THR A 559 -19.08 -12.99 12.09
N TRP A 560 -20.17 -12.99 12.86
CA TRP A 560 -21.01 -11.82 13.03
C TRP A 560 -20.24 -10.68 13.71
N LEU A 561 -19.55 -10.94 14.82
CA LEU A 561 -18.76 -9.91 15.49
C LEU A 561 -17.65 -9.36 14.59
N GLN A 562 -16.91 -10.24 13.89
CA GLN A 562 -15.88 -9.81 12.96
C GLN A 562 -16.47 -8.89 11.88
N ALA A 563 -17.57 -9.29 11.23
CA ALA A 563 -18.16 -8.54 10.13
C ALA A 563 -18.70 -7.15 10.56
N TRP A 564 -19.22 -7.03 11.79
CA TRP A 564 -19.91 -5.81 12.22
C TRP A 564 -19.09 -4.91 13.14
N HIS A 565 -18.12 -5.43 13.89
CA HIS A 565 -17.37 -4.67 14.89
C HIS A 565 -15.87 -4.55 14.59
N ILE A 566 -15.29 -5.47 13.81
CA ILE A 566 -13.85 -5.51 13.52
C ILE A 566 -13.57 -4.97 12.12
N ARG A 567 -12.63 -4.02 12.02
CA ARG A 567 -12.14 -3.41 10.79
C ARG A 567 -10.82 -2.69 11.07
N ASP A 568 -10.07 -2.33 10.04
CA ASP A 568 -8.77 -1.65 10.18
C ASP A 568 -8.87 -0.38 11.04
N GLU A 569 -9.96 0.39 10.91
CA GLU A 569 -10.18 1.58 11.73
C GLU A 569 -10.37 1.26 13.22
N THR A 570 -11.06 0.16 13.56
CA THR A 570 -11.28 -0.19 14.97
C THR A 570 -10.04 -0.79 15.60
N TYR A 571 -9.23 -1.51 14.81
CA TYR A 571 -7.89 -1.91 15.23
C TYR A 571 -6.99 -0.70 15.45
N SER A 572 -6.96 0.26 14.52
CA SER A 572 -6.13 1.46 14.62
C SER A 572 -6.50 2.32 15.83
N ALA A 573 -7.79 2.55 16.06
CA ALA A 573 -8.29 3.28 17.22
C ALA A 573 -8.01 2.56 18.54
N GLY A 574 -8.26 1.25 18.59
CA GLY A 574 -7.95 0.42 19.76
C GLY A 574 -6.45 0.44 20.08
N LEU A 575 -5.61 0.30 19.06
CA LEU A 575 -4.15 0.39 19.20
C LEU A 575 -3.71 1.77 19.68
N GLY A 576 -4.29 2.85 19.13
CA GLY A 576 -4.02 4.21 19.58
C GLY A 576 -4.28 4.39 21.07
N SER A 577 -5.41 3.89 21.58
CA SER A 577 -5.72 3.90 23.02
C SER A 577 -4.68 3.14 23.86
N LEU A 578 -4.26 1.96 23.41
CA LEU A 578 -3.23 1.16 24.09
C LEU A 578 -1.87 1.88 24.12
N VAL A 579 -1.44 2.45 22.99
CA VAL A 579 -0.19 3.22 22.88
C VAL A 579 -0.22 4.47 23.76
N ASN A 580 -1.36 5.16 23.82
CA ASN A 580 -1.55 6.33 24.66
C ASN A 580 -1.51 5.98 26.15
N ALA A 581 -2.08 4.84 26.55
CA ALA A 581 -1.99 4.37 27.91
C ALA A 581 -0.56 3.95 28.28
N HIS A 582 0.16 3.29 27.35
CA HIS A 582 1.56 2.89 27.52
C HIS A 582 2.49 4.08 27.69
N SER A 583 2.42 5.08 26.80
CA SER A 583 3.27 6.27 26.83
C SER A 583 3.07 7.13 28.08
N ARG A 584 1.89 7.06 28.72
CA ARG A 584 1.62 7.72 30.02
C ARG A 584 2.22 6.99 31.22
N GLN A 585 2.71 5.76 31.05
CA GLN A 585 3.36 5.03 32.14
C GLN A 585 4.74 5.65 32.42
N PRO A 586 5.07 5.96 33.69
CA PRO A 586 6.39 6.50 34.04
C PRO A 586 7.56 5.59 33.64
N PHE A 587 7.32 4.29 33.45
CA PHE A 587 8.37 3.36 33.04
C PHE A 587 8.74 3.51 31.55
N ALA A 588 7.82 3.98 30.70
CA ALA A 588 8.07 4.09 29.26
C ALA A 588 9.19 5.08 28.94
N THR A 589 9.38 6.11 29.77
CA THR A 589 10.42 7.13 29.59
C THR A 589 11.85 6.62 29.74
N TYR A 590 12.05 5.42 30.31
CA TYR A 590 13.38 4.80 30.38
C TYR A 590 13.87 4.25 29.04
N TRP A 591 12.96 3.99 28.10
CA TRP A 591 13.31 3.50 26.77
C TRP A 591 13.49 4.64 25.77
N GLY A 592 12.65 5.66 25.86
CA GLY A 592 12.70 6.83 24.98
C GLY A 592 11.68 7.88 25.38
N ASP A 593 11.77 9.05 24.77
CA ASP A 593 10.85 10.17 25.03
C ASP A 593 9.60 10.16 24.14
N GLY A 594 9.49 9.19 23.22
CA GLY A 594 8.34 9.04 22.31
C GLY A 594 8.45 9.87 21.04
N THR A 595 9.61 10.50 20.77
CA THR A 595 9.83 11.34 19.59
C THR A 595 10.47 10.57 18.43
N THR A 596 11.03 9.39 18.67
CA THR A 596 11.69 8.60 17.62
C THR A 596 10.98 7.27 17.39
N SER A 597 11.15 6.72 16.18
CA SER A 597 10.57 5.42 15.82
C SER A 597 11.37 4.69 14.75
N SER A 598 11.12 3.40 14.62
CA SER A 598 11.68 2.57 13.55
C SER A 598 10.60 1.72 12.88
N SER A 599 10.85 1.26 11.66
CA SER A 599 9.97 0.30 11.00
C SER A 599 10.73 -0.78 10.23
N ASP A 600 10.19 -2.00 10.29
CA ASP A 600 10.71 -3.18 9.62
C ASP A 600 9.57 -4.13 9.23
N GLY A 601 9.80 -4.96 8.22
CA GLY A 601 8.82 -5.90 7.69
C GLY A 601 9.16 -7.35 7.98
N GLN A 602 8.24 -8.02 8.68
CA GLN A 602 8.35 -9.43 9.03
C GLN A 602 7.57 -10.31 8.05
N ASN A 603 8.21 -11.31 7.44
CA ASN A 603 7.57 -12.18 6.45
C ASN A 603 6.87 -13.39 7.10
N PHE A 604 5.58 -13.56 6.81
CA PHE A 604 4.74 -14.68 7.22
C PHE A 604 4.29 -15.50 6.02
N LYS A 605 4.23 -16.82 6.19
CA LYS A 605 3.75 -17.74 5.14
C LYS A 605 2.23 -17.66 5.00
N ALA A 606 1.75 -17.50 3.77
CA ALA A 606 0.33 -17.48 3.46
C ALA A 606 -0.17 -18.90 3.14
N GLY A 607 -0.99 -19.47 4.02
CA GLY A 607 -1.58 -20.80 3.88
C GLY A 607 -3.07 -20.79 3.50
N GLY A 608 -3.59 -21.96 3.10
CA GLY A 608 -5.02 -22.18 2.87
C GLY A 608 -5.63 -21.25 1.81
N ARG A 609 -6.77 -20.61 2.12
CA ARG A 609 -7.43 -19.65 1.22
C ARG A 609 -6.62 -18.36 1.02
N GLY A 610 -5.77 -17.98 1.98
CA GLY A 610 -4.92 -16.79 1.92
C GLY A 610 -3.70 -16.94 1.00
N GLN A 611 -3.35 -18.18 0.62
CA GLN A 611 -2.25 -18.46 -0.31
C GLN A 611 -2.41 -17.71 -1.65
N PHE A 612 -3.66 -17.50 -2.10
CA PHE A 612 -3.94 -16.80 -3.36
C PHE A 612 -3.75 -15.29 -3.28
N ALA A 613 -3.79 -14.71 -2.08
CA ALA A 613 -3.43 -13.31 -1.84
C ALA A 613 -1.93 -13.11 -1.60
N GLY A 614 -1.23 -14.17 -1.17
CA GLY A 614 0.21 -14.15 -0.94
C GLY A 614 1.04 -14.07 -2.24
N HIS A 615 2.24 -13.52 -2.10
CA HIS A 615 3.24 -13.40 -3.16
C HIS A 615 4.46 -14.26 -2.87
N VAL A 616 5.07 -14.84 -3.91
CA VAL A 616 6.33 -15.58 -3.75
C VAL A 616 7.47 -14.58 -3.79
N ASN A 617 8.14 -14.36 -2.66
CA ASN A 617 9.41 -13.67 -2.60
C ASN A 617 10.54 -14.69 -2.40
N LEU A 618 11.39 -14.83 -3.42
CA LEU A 618 12.51 -15.77 -3.43
C LEU A 618 13.55 -15.50 -2.32
N LYS A 619 13.59 -14.29 -1.73
CA LYS A 619 14.40 -13.97 -0.54
C LYS A 619 13.97 -14.79 0.68
N TYR A 620 12.66 -15.04 0.84
CA TYR A 620 12.09 -15.68 2.04
C TYR A 620 11.60 -17.11 1.80
N GLY A 621 11.71 -17.62 0.57
CA GLY A 621 11.40 -19.01 0.22
C GLY A 621 10.58 -19.15 -1.06
N GLN A 622 9.99 -20.34 -1.25
CA GLN A 622 9.20 -20.67 -2.44
C GLN A 622 7.70 -20.72 -2.17
N GLU A 623 7.30 -20.54 -0.91
CA GLU A 623 5.91 -20.51 -0.51
C GLU A 623 5.38 -19.07 -0.59
N PRO A 624 4.13 -18.86 -1.03
CA PRO A 624 3.51 -17.55 -0.97
C PRO A 624 3.53 -17.00 0.46
N GLY A 625 3.89 -15.74 0.61
CA GLY A 625 3.95 -15.04 1.89
C GLY A 625 3.37 -13.64 1.79
N VAL A 626 3.16 -13.05 2.97
CA VAL A 626 2.81 -11.65 3.19
C VAL A 626 3.77 -11.09 4.21
N GLN A 627 4.04 -9.79 4.14
CA GLN A 627 4.95 -9.13 5.07
C GLN A 627 4.13 -8.20 5.98
N PHE A 628 4.32 -8.30 7.28
CA PHE A 628 3.75 -7.37 8.25
C PHE A 628 4.79 -6.28 8.50
N TYR A 629 4.53 -5.11 7.92
CA TYR A 629 5.35 -3.93 8.09
C TYR A 629 4.89 -3.16 9.33
N THR A 630 5.75 -3.08 10.35
CA THR A 630 5.37 -2.57 11.67
C THR A 630 6.24 -1.40 12.07
N HIS A 631 5.60 -0.34 12.53
CA HIS A 631 6.24 0.84 13.11
C HIS A 631 6.21 0.74 14.63
N ILE A 632 7.37 0.93 15.24
CA ILE A 632 7.60 0.81 16.68
C ILE A 632 8.25 2.10 17.17
N SER A 633 7.72 2.71 18.22
CA SER A 633 8.36 3.87 18.87
C SER A 633 9.57 3.45 19.70
N ASP A 634 10.43 4.41 20.02
CA ASP A 634 11.51 4.23 21.00
C ASP A 634 11.03 3.79 22.40
N GLN A 635 9.75 3.98 22.72
CA GLN A 635 9.10 3.44 23.90
C GLN A 635 8.66 1.98 23.76
N TYR A 636 9.11 1.26 22.72
CA TYR A 636 8.75 -0.13 22.41
C TYR A 636 7.24 -0.36 22.16
N ALA A 637 6.50 0.68 21.78
CA ALA A 637 5.08 0.56 21.45
C ALA A 637 4.89 0.41 19.93
N PRO A 638 4.35 -0.72 19.43
CA PRO A 638 3.95 -0.81 18.03
C PRO A 638 2.71 0.07 17.82
N PHE A 639 2.82 1.11 16.99
CA PHE A 639 1.74 2.10 16.82
C PHE A 639 1.05 2.03 15.46
N HIS A 640 1.64 1.33 14.50
CA HIS A 640 1.04 1.06 13.21
C HIS A 640 1.59 -0.25 12.64
N SER A 641 0.72 -1.06 12.03
CA SER A 641 1.12 -2.27 11.33
C SER A 641 0.27 -2.45 10.08
N LYS A 642 0.91 -2.85 8.98
CA LYS A 642 0.26 -3.02 7.68
C LYS A 642 0.72 -4.31 7.03
N VAL A 643 -0.23 -5.08 6.52
CA VAL A 643 0.07 -6.25 5.69
C VAL A 643 0.37 -5.78 4.28
N ILE A 644 1.57 -6.08 3.79
CA ILE A 644 2.05 -5.69 2.47
C ILE A 644 2.44 -6.94 1.66
N ASN A 645 2.45 -6.79 0.34
CA ASN A 645 2.90 -7.86 -0.55
C ASN A 645 4.40 -8.10 -0.35
N ALA A 646 4.79 -9.36 -0.16
CA ALA A 646 6.17 -9.72 0.13
C ALA A 646 7.18 -9.29 -0.96
N THR A 647 6.74 -8.94 -2.17
CA THR A 647 7.59 -8.48 -3.29
C THR A 647 7.70 -6.96 -3.40
N VAL A 648 6.85 -6.22 -2.69
CA VAL A 648 6.88 -4.76 -2.68
C VAL A 648 8.01 -4.31 -1.76
N ARG A 649 8.65 -3.20 -2.09
CA ARG A 649 9.75 -2.66 -1.30
C ARG A 649 9.17 -1.87 -0.11
N ASP A 650 9.64 -2.18 1.09
CA ASP A 650 9.21 -1.57 2.36
C ASP A 650 9.11 -0.04 2.31
N ALA A 651 10.03 0.61 1.59
CA ALA A 651 10.03 2.06 1.34
C ALA A 651 8.66 2.65 0.96
N THR A 652 7.83 1.92 0.19
CA THR A 652 6.52 2.41 -0.23
C THR A 652 5.52 2.59 0.91
N HIS A 653 5.80 2.03 2.09
CA HIS A 653 4.92 2.02 3.25
C HIS A 653 5.50 2.70 4.49
N VAL A 654 6.72 3.25 4.41
CA VAL A 654 7.39 3.96 5.52
C VAL A 654 6.52 5.12 6.03
N LEU A 655 6.04 5.96 5.12
CA LEU A 655 5.24 7.13 5.45
C LEU A 655 3.85 6.79 5.98
N ASP A 656 3.29 5.63 5.61
CA ASP A 656 1.94 5.25 6.01
C ASP A 656 1.81 5.24 7.54
N GLY A 657 2.77 4.66 8.24
CA GLY A 657 2.72 4.56 9.70
C GLY A 657 2.86 5.89 10.41
N LEU A 658 3.58 6.86 9.82
CA LEU A 658 3.78 8.19 10.38
C LEU A 658 2.57 9.11 10.15
N LEU A 659 1.83 8.89 9.07
CA LEU A 659 0.70 9.74 8.68
C LEU A 659 -0.66 9.22 9.14
N TYR A 660 -0.81 7.91 9.34
CA TYR A 660 -2.12 7.26 9.53
C TYR A 660 -2.31 6.58 10.89
N HIS A 661 -1.41 6.80 11.87
CA HIS A 661 -1.62 6.31 13.24
C HIS A 661 -2.63 7.16 14.02
N GLU A 662 -3.31 6.55 15.00
CA GLU A 662 -4.33 7.24 15.84
C GLU A 662 -3.85 7.51 17.28
N SER A 663 -2.56 7.32 17.57
CA SER A 663 -1.96 7.63 18.87
C SER A 663 -1.57 9.11 19.02
N ASP A 664 -1.36 9.53 20.27
CA ASP A 664 -0.89 10.86 20.68
C ASP A 664 0.63 11.05 20.46
N LEU A 665 1.32 10.03 19.93
CA LEU A 665 2.76 10.07 19.66
C LEU A 665 3.08 11.19 18.66
N ARG A 666 4.20 11.87 18.88
CA ARG A 666 4.70 12.92 17.99
C ARG A 666 6.07 12.53 17.49
N ILE A 667 6.08 11.68 16.48
CA ILE A 667 7.32 11.23 15.87
C ILE A 667 7.97 12.38 15.10
N GLU A 668 9.20 12.71 15.46
CA GLU A 668 10.06 13.69 14.83
C GLU A 668 11.13 13.02 13.95
N GLU A 669 11.69 11.89 14.41
CA GLU A 669 12.71 11.12 13.69
C GLU A 669 12.29 9.66 13.44
N HIS A 670 12.60 9.16 12.25
CA HIS A 670 12.26 7.79 11.85
C HIS A 670 13.45 7.05 11.23
N TYR A 671 13.67 5.82 11.70
CA TYR A 671 14.74 4.92 11.26
C TYR A 671 14.20 3.76 10.43
N THR A 672 14.91 3.39 9.37
CA THR A 672 14.62 2.19 8.58
C THR A 672 15.92 1.48 8.19
N ASP A 673 15.81 0.24 7.73
CA ASP A 673 16.89 -0.42 7.02
C ASP A 673 17.05 0.11 5.57
N THR A 674 17.93 -0.52 4.79
CA THR A 674 18.14 -0.17 3.38
C THR A 674 16.93 -0.48 2.48
N ALA A 675 16.08 -1.44 2.86
CA ALA A 675 14.86 -1.74 2.12
C ALA A 675 13.82 -0.62 2.25
N GLY A 676 13.75 0.04 3.42
CA GLY A 676 12.93 1.22 3.67
C GLY A 676 13.37 2.52 2.96
N PHE A 677 14.57 2.55 2.37
CA PHE A 677 15.12 3.77 1.77
C PHE A 677 14.89 3.89 0.25
N THR A 678 14.34 5.02 -0.20
CA THR A 678 14.44 5.51 -1.60
C THR A 678 14.62 7.02 -1.61
N ASP A 679 15.18 7.57 -2.69
CA ASP A 679 15.38 9.02 -2.81
C ASP A 679 14.04 9.79 -2.75
N HIS A 680 12.97 9.20 -3.30
CA HIS A 680 11.61 9.75 -3.24
C HIS A 680 11.08 9.82 -1.81
N VAL A 681 11.18 8.72 -1.05
CA VAL A 681 10.73 8.69 0.36
C VAL A 681 11.57 9.62 1.21
N PHE A 682 12.88 9.69 0.96
CA PHE A 682 13.77 10.61 1.66
C PHE A 682 13.35 12.07 1.47
N ALA A 683 13.06 12.46 0.23
CA ALA A 683 12.54 13.80 -0.06
C ALA A 683 11.17 14.04 0.61
N LEU A 684 10.22 13.10 0.48
CA LEU A 684 8.87 13.26 1.04
C LEU A 684 8.86 13.36 2.56
N MET A 685 9.68 12.59 3.27
CA MET A 685 9.84 12.68 4.73
C MET A 685 10.23 14.11 5.15
N HIS A 686 11.24 14.67 4.47
CA HIS A 686 11.70 16.04 4.72
C HIS A 686 10.62 17.09 4.44
N LEU A 687 9.90 16.96 3.30
CA LEU A 687 8.81 17.87 2.93
C LEU A 687 7.67 17.87 3.97
N LEU A 688 7.44 16.74 4.62
CA LEU A 688 6.44 16.56 5.67
C LEU A 688 6.95 16.92 7.08
N GLY A 689 8.23 17.26 7.22
CA GLY A 689 8.83 17.71 8.49
C GLY A 689 9.40 16.60 9.36
N TYR A 690 9.54 15.38 8.83
CA TYR A 690 10.19 14.28 9.54
C TYR A 690 11.69 14.25 9.23
N ARG A 691 12.50 14.04 10.26
CA ARG A 691 13.90 13.67 10.10
C ARG A 691 13.97 12.18 9.75
N PHE A 692 14.49 11.86 8.56
CA PHE A 692 14.62 10.48 8.11
C PHE A 692 16.06 10.00 8.21
N ALA A 693 16.28 8.93 8.97
CA ALA A 693 17.59 8.37 9.25
C ALA A 693 17.69 6.90 8.81
N PRO A 694 17.71 6.62 7.50
CA PRO A 694 17.82 5.27 6.98
C PRO A 694 19.25 4.71 7.15
N SER A 695 19.36 3.44 7.52
CA SER A 695 20.62 2.69 7.50
C SER A 695 20.91 2.21 6.06
N ILE A 696 21.79 2.92 5.36
CA ILE A 696 22.14 2.65 3.96
C ILE A 696 23.39 1.76 3.91
N ARG A 697 23.21 0.48 3.57
CA ARG A 697 24.30 -0.51 3.50
C ARG A 697 25.43 -0.10 2.55
N ASP A 698 25.08 0.39 1.36
CA ASP A 698 26.05 0.73 0.30
C ASP A 698 26.23 2.25 0.19
N LEU A 699 26.33 2.95 1.32
CA LEU A 699 26.45 4.42 1.37
C LEU A 699 27.65 4.92 0.56
N ALA A 700 28.76 4.18 0.57
CA ALA A 700 29.98 4.53 -0.18
C ALA A 700 29.79 4.58 -1.70
N ASP A 701 28.76 3.91 -2.24
CA ASP A 701 28.47 3.88 -3.68
C ASP A 701 27.40 4.93 -4.06
N ARG A 702 26.84 5.66 -3.09
CA ARG A 702 25.82 6.68 -3.34
C ARG A 702 26.45 7.93 -3.91
N ARG A 703 25.77 8.51 -4.91
CA ARG A 703 26.14 9.78 -5.52
C ARG A 703 25.13 10.83 -5.11
N LEU A 704 25.63 12.00 -4.72
CA LEU A 704 24.82 13.19 -4.56
C LEU A 704 24.62 13.82 -5.94
N TYR A 705 23.38 14.15 -6.26
CA TYR A 705 23.04 14.88 -7.48
C TYR A 705 22.81 16.33 -7.11
N ILE A 706 23.65 17.22 -7.65
CA ILE A 706 23.49 18.66 -7.51
C ILE A 706 22.98 19.24 -8.83
N GLN A 707 22.14 20.26 -8.75
CA GLN A 707 21.69 21.00 -9.92
C GLN A 707 22.87 21.81 -10.46
N GLY A 708 23.32 21.48 -11.68
CA GLY A 708 24.47 22.10 -12.33
C GLY A 708 24.45 21.86 -13.82
#